data_AF-A0A8T3YR98-F1
#
_entry.id   AF-A0A8T3YR98-F1
#
_cell.length_a   1.000
_cell.length_b   1.000
_cell.length_c   1.000
_cell.angle_alpha   90.00
_cell.angle_beta   90.00
_cell.angle_gamma   90.00
#
_symmetry.space_group_name_H-M   'P 1'
#
loop_
_entity.id
_entity.type
_entity.pdbx_description
1 polymer ?
#
loop_
_entity_poly.entity_id
_entity_poly.type
_entity_poly.pdbx_seq_one_letter_code
_entity_poly.pdbx_strand_id
1 'polypeptide(L)'
;MTKKPYKQVKKEEAKEEPKEISKENNDFDAPNDSKNSDDKLPPMPLGMPPLSKEAQEKLKQIKDKLEQFKKKVIEKFDKYISGIALLPPEKPKEGEKPDMNKINVLVLVDDSDSKNMSKQELKSKLATIIDTIAQEVDKNIYPQTIIFSELWQSCYDAKYDLLQLAALSAPIHDTGMLSAVKIAEVHKSMVLKKFEKYIVTYVLSGSLIRGQATPTSDIDVFIVIDDTDVKRMTRAELKDKLRAIIIGMGIEAGEITGIKNKLNIQVYILTDFWDSLKEANPIIFTLLRDGVPFFDRGIFMPWKQLLRMGKIKPSMEAIDMFMNSGEQMLKRVGFKVKEIGMEDTYYAILTPSQAALMLYGIPPPAPRETAQLLREVFVKKEKLLEEEYVKILEANINVRKELEHGTKENLSGKELDKLLSDADKFLKRVKKLFTQIELMKEKESIVHIYETVVTVVRDILRVEGIEKVKDAEILSIFESEMIHKGLIPQQYHRMLDEIIKAKKDYDIGKLGKTEVEQARKTSGDLIKFLVEYMQRKRGRELERTKVRVKHGNRYGEVLLLDNTAFIIHDIDHKEKEISKAIIKPDGSLGTIESSNLEELEKHLAKIEILPKVFIKEPIFENLKNIFGKDVEILINY
;
A
#
# COMPACT_ATOMS: atom_id res chain seq x y z
N MET A 1 47.72 -1.13 -19.57
CA MET A 1 47.33 -2.54 -19.82
C MET A 1 46.53 -2.61 -21.11
N THR A 2 47.07 -3.34 -22.07
CA THR A 2 46.69 -3.39 -23.48
C THR A 2 45.37 -4.15 -23.70
N LYS A 3 44.45 -3.54 -24.46
CA LYS A 3 43.23 -4.18 -24.97
C LYS A 3 43.59 -5.14 -26.12
N LYS A 4 43.21 -6.41 -26.00
CA LYS A 4 43.13 -7.36 -27.14
C LYS A 4 41.66 -7.56 -27.52
N PRO A 5 41.30 -7.61 -28.82
CA PRO A 5 39.96 -7.94 -29.27
C PRO A 5 39.77 -9.47 -29.34
N TYR A 6 38.59 -9.94 -28.93
CA TYR A 6 38.16 -11.33 -29.09
C TYR A 6 37.82 -11.61 -30.56
N LYS A 7 38.49 -12.61 -31.16
CA LYS A 7 38.16 -13.18 -32.47
C LYS A 7 36.93 -14.07 -32.33
N GLN A 8 35.96 -13.89 -33.24
CA GLN A 8 34.88 -14.84 -33.50
C GLN A 8 35.47 -16.15 -34.03
N VAL A 9 35.13 -17.28 -33.40
CA VAL A 9 35.39 -18.62 -33.90
C VAL A 9 34.13 -19.11 -34.60
N LYS A 10 34.21 -19.28 -35.93
CA LYS A 10 33.26 -20.06 -36.73
C LYS A 10 33.41 -21.53 -36.32
N LYS A 11 32.30 -22.19 -35.96
CA LYS A 11 32.25 -23.66 -35.84
C LYS A 11 31.77 -24.21 -37.18
N GLU A 12 32.59 -25.07 -37.77
CA GLU A 12 32.31 -25.87 -38.95
C GLU A 12 31.26 -26.95 -38.61
N GLU A 13 30.27 -27.10 -39.49
CA GLU A 13 29.32 -28.21 -39.47
C GLU A 13 29.99 -29.45 -40.08
N ALA A 14 30.23 -30.46 -39.25
CA ALA A 14 30.56 -31.80 -39.72
C ALA A 14 29.25 -32.53 -40.04
N LYS A 15 29.09 -32.91 -41.32
CA LYS A 15 28.07 -33.86 -41.77
C LYS A 15 28.53 -35.27 -41.40
N GLU A 16 27.80 -35.95 -40.51
CA GLU A 16 27.85 -37.40 -40.36
C GLU A 16 26.59 -38.01 -40.94
N GLU A 17 26.77 -38.89 -41.93
CA GLU A 17 25.74 -39.79 -42.47
C GLU A 17 25.40 -40.88 -41.45
N PRO A 18 24.13 -41.27 -41.26
CA PRO A 18 23.79 -42.44 -40.45
C PRO A 18 23.99 -43.73 -41.26
N LYS A 19 24.81 -44.64 -40.70
CA LYS A 19 25.00 -46.01 -41.16
C LYS A 19 23.72 -46.85 -41.02
N GLU A 20 23.45 -47.63 -42.05
CA GLU A 20 22.48 -48.73 -42.10
C GLU A 20 22.71 -49.76 -40.98
N ILE A 21 21.63 -50.19 -40.33
CA ILE A 21 21.56 -51.47 -39.64
C ILE A 21 20.28 -52.18 -40.13
N SER A 22 20.50 -53.34 -40.72
CA SER A 22 19.55 -54.28 -41.30
C SER A 22 18.63 -54.94 -40.27
N LYS A 23 17.35 -55.11 -40.63
CA LYS A 23 16.47 -56.18 -40.10
C LYS A 23 15.47 -56.64 -41.16
N GLU A 24 15.80 -57.82 -41.69
CA GLU A 24 14.95 -58.97 -42.03
C GLU A 24 13.52 -58.76 -42.53
N ASN A 25 13.33 -59.23 -43.76
CA ASN A 25 12.07 -59.49 -44.45
C ASN A 25 11.12 -60.38 -43.64
N ASN A 26 9.87 -59.96 -43.57
CA ASN A 26 8.72 -60.87 -43.55
C ASN A 26 7.67 -60.28 -44.50
N ASP A 27 7.68 -60.81 -45.73
CA ASP A 27 6.62 -60.66 -46.70
C ASP A 27 5.33 -61.27 -46.14
N PHE A 28 4.29 -60.47 -46.03
CA PHE A 28 2.91 -60.93 -46.09
C PHE A 28 2.14 -59.96 -46.98
N ASP A 29 1.91 -60.41 -48.22
CA ASP A 29 1.06 -59.75 -49.21
C ASP A 29 -0.34 -59.48 -48.65
N ALA A 30 -0.71 -58.19 -48.60
CA ALA A 30 -2.09 -57.76 -48.35
C ALA A 30 -2.79 -57.52 -49.70
N PRO A 31 -3.95 -58.16 -49.98
CA PRO A 31 -4.64 -57.96 -51.24
C PRO A 31 -5.22 -56.56 -51.36
N ASN A 32 -5.06 -56.02 -52.55
CA ASN A 32 -5.59 -54.78 -53.06
C ASN A 32 -7.12 -54.89 -53.22
N ASP A 33 -7.89 -54.27 -52.31
CA ASP A 33 -9.34 -54.07 -52.48
C ASP A 33 -9.71 -52.61 -52.15
N SER A 34 -9.49 -51.76 -53.15
CA SER A 34 -10.11 -50.43 -53.21
C SER A 34 -11.22 -50.46 -54.26
N LYS A 35 -12.44 -50.83 -53.83
CA LYS A 35 -13.71 -50.44 -54.46
C LYS A 35 -14.91 -50.88 -53.62
N ASN A 36 -15.86 -49.97 -53.49
CA ASN A 36 -17.21 -50.10 -52.88
C ASN A 36 -17.31 -50.10 -51.36
N SER A 37 -17.55 -48.92 -50.80
CA SER A 37 -18.37 -48.79 -49.58
C SER A 37 -19.25 -47.53 -49.66
N ASP A 38 -20.12 -47.48 -50.66
CA ASP A 38 -21.35 -46.66 -50.57
C ASP A 38 -22.42 -47.46 -49.79
N ASP A 39 -23.16 -46.76 -48.93
CA ASP A 39 -24.45 -47.15 -48.34
C ASP A 39 -24.52 -48.37 -47.39
N LYS A 40 -23.79 -48.33 -46.26
CA LYS A 40 -24.23 -49.09 -45.06
C LYS A 40 -24.17 -48.26 -43.78
N LEU A 41 -25.31 -48.15 -43.09
CA LEU A 41 -25.41 -47.60 -41.74
C LEU A 41 -24.44 -48.32 -40.79
N PRO A 42 -23.87 -47.62 -39.79
CA PRO A 42 -23.13 -48.28 -38.73
C PRO A 42 -24.02 -49.29 -37.98
N PRO A 43 -23.50 -50.46 -37.58
CA PRO A 43 -24.28 -51.44 -36.85
C PRO A 43 -24.73 -50.86 -35.51
N MET A 44 -26.03 -50.99 -35.20
CA MET A 44 -26.60 -50.57 -33.92
C MET A 44 -26.06 -51.44 -32.77
N PRO A 45 -25.98 -50.90 -31.54
CA PRO A 45 -25.64 -51.68 -30.35
C PRO A 45 -26.59 -52.88 -30.20
N LEU A 46 -26.02 -54.07 -29.91
CA LEU A 46 -26.76 -55.30 -29.67
C LEU A 46 -27.80 -55.11 -28.56
N GLY A 47 -29.10 -55.27 -28.90
CA GLY A 47 -30.20 -55.34 -27.93
C GLY A 47 -31.43 -54.47 -28.19
N MET A 48 -31.45 -53.63 -29.24
CA MET A 48 -32.67 -52.87 -29.61
C MET A 48 -33.53 -53.62 -30.63
N PRO A 49 -34.87 -53.65 -30.46
CA PRO A 49 -35.79 -54.18 -31.47
C PRO A 49 -35.68 -53.39 -32.79
N PRO A 50 -35.97 -54.00 -33.95
CA PRO A 50 -35.90 -53.31 -35.23
C PRO A 50 -36.80 -52.06 -35.22
N LEU A 51 -36.21 -50.92 -35.59
CA LEU A 51 -36.91 -49.63 -35.72
C LEU A 51 -38.18 -49.78 -36.57
N SER A 52 -39.32 -49.26 -36.09
CA SER A 52 -40.57 -49.23 -36.86
C SER A 52 -40.39 -48.45 -38.17
N LYS A 53 -41.17 -48.78 -39.21
CA LYS A 53 -41.11 -48.08 -40.51
C LYS A 53 -41.27 -46.56 -40.38
N GLU A 54 -42.11 -46.12 -39.44
CA GLU A 54 -42.32 -44.70 -39.12
C GLU A 54 -41.09 -44.04 -38.49
N ALA A 55 -40.37 -44.76 -37.62
CA ALA A 55 -39.12 -44.28 -37.03
C ALA A 55 -37.98 -44.22 -38.08
N GLN A 56 -37.96 -45.14 -39.04
CA GLN A 56 -36.99 -45.13 -40.15
C GLN A 56 -37.21 -43.95 -41.11
N GLU A 57 -38.46 -43.62 -41.47
CA GLU A 57 -38.76 -42.44 -42.29
C GLU A 57 -38.45 -41.13 -41.58
N LYS A 58 -38.78 -41.01 -40.28
CA LYS A 58 -38.41 -39.84 -39.47
C LYS A 58 -36.90 -39.66 -39.37
N LEU A 59 -36.14 -40.74 -39.14
CA LEU A 59 -34.67 -40.70 -39.13
C LEU A 59 -34.10 -40.26 -40.49
N LYS A 60 -34.71 -40.69 -41.61
CA LYS A 60 -34.28 -40.29 -42.95
C LYS A 60 -34.51 -38.80 -43.22
N GLN A 61 -35.68 -38.27 -42.84
CA GLN A 61 -35.98 -36.83 -42.97
C GLN A 61 -35.07 -35.97 -42.08
N ILE A 62 -34.74 -36.43 -40.88
CA ILE A 62 -33.78 -35.76 -39.99
C ILE A 62 -32.39 -35.76 -40.61
N LYS A 63 -31.96 -36.87 -41.22
CA LYS A 63 -30.65 -37.00 -41.87
C LYS A 63 -30.44 -35.98 -43.00
N ASP A 64 -31.42 -35.82 -43.89
CA ASP A 64 -31.31 -34.88 -45.02
C ASP A 64 -31.17 -33.42 -44.56
N LYS A 65 -31.94 -33.03 -43.53
CA LYS A 65 -31.86 -31.70 -42.91
C LYS A 65 -30.50 -31.47 -42.24
N LEU A 66 -30.00 -32.48 -41.52
CA LEU A 66 -28.70 -32.43 -40.86
C LEU A 66 -27.54 -32.33 -41.86
N GLU A 67 -27.63 -33.01 -43.01
CA GLU A 67 -26.64 -32.88 -44.08
C GLU A 67 -26.61 -31.48 -44.69
N GLN A 68 -27.79 -30.87 -44.90
CA GLN A 68 -27.87 -29.48 -45.37
C GLN A 68 -27.30 -28.50 -44.33
N PHE A 69 -27.63 -28.68 -43.05
CA PHE A 69 -27.08 -27.89 -41.95
C PHE A 69 -25.56 -28.01 -41.87
N LYS A 70 -25.05 -29.24 -41.86
CA LYS A 70 -23.61 -29.54 -41.91
C LYS A 70 -22.92 -28.82 -43.05
N LYS A 71 -23.45 -28.91 -44.28
CA LYS A 71 -22.85 -28.29 -45.46
C LYS A 71 -22.74 -26.77 -45.30
N LYS A 72 -23.80 -26.09 -44.87
CA LYS A 72 -23.78 -24.64 -44.63
C LYS A 72 -22.79 -24.23 -43.52
N VAL A 73 -22.71 -24.99 -42.44
CA VAL A 73 -21.80 -24.71 -41.32
C VAL A 73 -20.34 -24.89 -41.75
N ILE A 74 -20.03 -25.97 -42.48
CA ILE A 74 -18.69 -26.22 -43.02
C ILE A 74 -18.32 -25.18 -44.10
N GLU A 75 -19.24 -24.79 -44.98
CA GLU A 75 -18.95 -23.75 -45.98
C GLU A 75 -18.57 -22.41 -45.35
N LYS A 76 -19.12 -22.10 -44.17
CA LYS A 76 -18.85 -20.82 -43.48
C LYS A 76 -17.59 -20.84 -42.61
N PHE A 77 -17.32 -21.96 -41.94
CA PHE A 77 -16.27 -22.06 -40.91
C PHE A 77 -15.16 -23.05 -41.25
N ASP A 78 -15.33 -23.84 -42.31
CA ASP A 78 -14.35 -24.75 -42.89
C ASP A 78 -13.59 -25.57 -41.83
N LYS A 79 -12.26 -25.47 -41.80
CA LYS A 79 -11.36 -26.23 -40.92
C LYS A 79 -11.56 -25.98 -39.42
N TYR A 80 -12.29 -24.93 -39.03
CA TYR A 80 -12.56 -24.66 -37.61
C TYR A 80 -13.65 -25.58 -37.04
N ILE A 81 -14.46 -26.23 -37.88
CA ILE A 81 -15.46 -27.19 -37.42
C ILE A 81 -14.80 -28.55 -37.24
N SER A 82 -14.60 -28.97 -36.00
CA SER A 82 -14.00 -30.26 -35.68
C SER A 82 -15.01 -31.39 -35.63
N GLY A 83 -16.28 -31.07 -35.37
CA GLY A 83 -17.32 -32.08 -35.33
C GLY A 83 -18.73 -31.51 -35.34
N ILE A 84 -19.63 -32.22 -36.00
CA ILE A 84 -21.08 -31.97 -35.95
C ILE A 84 -21.73 -33.32 -35.64
N ALA A 85 -22.54 -33.39 -34.59
CA ALA A 85 -23.15 -34.64 -34.17
C ALA A 85 -24.59 -34.47 -33.69
N LEU A 86 -25.42 -35.46 -33.94
CA LEU A 86 -26.77 -35.53 -33.38
C LEU A 86 -26.66 -35.91 -31.90
N LEU A 87 -27.25 -35.11 -31.03
CA LEU A 87 -27.33 -35.40 -29.60
C LEU A 87 -28.50 -36.35 -29.32
N PRO A 88 -28.40 -37.20 -28.29
CA PRO A 88 -29.54 -37.98 -27.84
C PRO A 88 -30.69 -37.05 -27.39
N PRO A 89 -31.95 -37.51 -27.50
CA PRO A 89 -33.10 -36.75 -26.99
C PRO A 89 -32.92 -36.42 -25.51
N GLU A 90 -33.29 -35.21 -25.10
CA GLU A 90 -33.25 -34.82 -23.68
C GLU A 90 -34.13 -35.77 -22.86
N LYS A 91 -33.61 -36.23 -21.71
CA LYS A 91 -34.43 -36.98 -20.75
C LYS A 91 -35.49 -36.02 -20.20
N PRO A 92 -36.78 -36.34 -20.29
CA PRO A 92 -37.82 -35.46 -19.76
C PRO A 92 -37.62 -35.25 -18.27
N LYS A 93 -37.77 -34.01 -17.80
CA LYS A 93 -37.91 -33.72 -16.37
C LYS A 93 -39.22 -34.33 -15.87
N GLU A 94 -39.29 -34.72 -14.60
CA GLU A 94 -40.52 -35.28 -14.01
C GLU A 94 -41.73 -34.37 -14.32
N GLY A 95 -42.65 -34.87 -15.15
CA GLY A 95 -43.87 -34.15 -15.54
C GLY A 95 -43.88 -33.52 -16.95
N GLU A 96 -42.76 -33.46 -17.67
CA GLU A 96 -42.69 -32.90 -19.04
C GLU A 96 -42.72 -34.00 -20.10
N LYS A 97 -43.49 -33.82 -21.18
CA LYS A 97 -43.41 -34.70 -22.36
C LYS A 97 -42.20 -34.29 -23.18
N PRO A 98 -41.32 -35.23 -23.60
CA PRO A 98 -40.19 -34.90 -24.47
C PRO A 98 -40.71 -34.37 -25.81
N ASP A 99 -40.22 -33.21 -26.24
CA ASP A 99 -40.54 -32.66 -27.56
C ASP A 99 -39.90 -33.54 -28.64
N MET A 100 -40.71 -34.40 -29.25
CA MET A 100 -40.24 -35.37 -30.24
C MET A 100 -39.84 -34.74 -31.57
N ASN A 101 -40.12 -33.46 -31.79
CA ASN A 101 -39.72 -32.75 -33.01
C ASN A 101 -38.38 -32.04 -32.87
N LYS A 102 -37.88 -31.83 -31.65
CA LYS A 102 -36.63 -31.11 -31.38
C LYS A 102 -35.41 -31.93 -31.80
N ILE A 103 -34.58 -31.38 -32.67
CA ILE A 103 -33.33 -31.98 -33.16
C ILE A 103 -32.15 -31.26 -32.50
N ASN A 104 -31.64 -31.82 -31.41
CA ASN A 104 -30.49 -31.26 -30.72
C ASN A 104 -29.19 -31.66 -31.43
N VAL A 105 -28.35 -30.70 -31.78
CA VAL A 105 -27.11 -30.94 -32.53
C VAL A 105 -25.92 -30.37 -31.77
N LEU A 106 -24.85 -31.14 -31.59
CA LEU A 106 -23.58 -30.63 -31.11
C LEU A 106 -22.78 -30.08 -32.29
N VAL A 107 -22.24 -28.86 -32.14
CA VAL A 107 -21.24 -28.30 -33.06
C VAL A 107 -19.98 -28.01 -32.27
N LEU A 108 -18.94 -28.79 -32.50
CA LEU A 108 -17.65 -28.67 -31.84
C LEU A 108 -16.68 -27.88 -32.73
N VAL A 109 -16.15 -26.78 -32.19
CA VAL A 109 -15.31 -25.83 -32.92
C VAL A 109 -13.91 -25.76 -32.31
N ASP A 110 -12.89 -25.84 -33.16
CA ASP A 110 -11.50 -25.61 -32.78
C ASP A 110 -11.22 -24.11 -32.67
N ASP A 111 -10.88 -23.66 -31.47
CA ASP A 111 -10.56 -22.27 -31.17
C ASP A 111 -9.08 -22.04 -30.81
N SER A 112 -8.20 -23.01 -31.12
CA SER A 112 -6.79 -23.00 -30.72
C SER A 112 -6.01 -21.78 -31.23
N ASP A 113 -6.29 -21.33 -32.46
CA ASP A 113 -5.62 -20.19 -33.08
C ASP A 113 -6.23 -18.82 -32.74
N SER A 114 -7.37 -18.79 -32.02
CA SER A 114 -8.08 -17.55 -31.73
C SER A 114 -7.46 -16.77 -30.56
N LYS A 115 -6.88 -15.60 -30.86
CA LYS A 115 -6.20 -14.70 -29.90
C LYS A 115 -6.81 -13.28 -29.81
N ASN A 116 -7.71 -12.91 -30.73
CA ASN A 116 -8.15 -11.52 -30.91
C ASN A 116 -9.32 -11.09 -30.00
N MET A 117 -9.97 -12.03 -29.32
CA MET A 117 -11.09 -11.74 -28.42
C MET A 117 -11.14 -12.76 -27.28
N SER A 118 -11.96 -12.49 -26.27
CA SER A 118 -12.16 -13.45 -25.17
C SER A 118 -12.84 -14.73 -25.68
N LYS A 119 -12.55 -15.87 -25.05
CA LYS A 119 -13.14 -17.17 -25.44
C LYS A 119 -14.67 -17.19 -25.31
N GLN A 120 -15.20 -16.48 -24.32
CA GLN A 120 -16.65 -16.35 -24.11
C GLN A 120 -17.30 -15.52 -25.23
N GLU A 121 -16.68 -14.41 -25.63
CA GLU A 121 -17.16 -13.60 -26.74
C GLU A 121 -17.12 -14.37 -28.07
N LEU A 122 -16.04 -15.11 -28.32
CA LEU A 122 -15.91 -15.97 -29.49
C LEU A 122 -17.03 -17.00 -29.54
N LYS A 123 -17.26 -17.72 -28.44
CA LYS A 123 -18.33 -18.71 -28.32
C LYS A 123 -19.70 -18.08 -28.63
N SER A 124 -20.02 -16.94 -28.02
CA SER A 124 -21.31 -16.28 -28.22
C SER A 124 -21.53 -15.88 -29.68
N LYS A 125 -20.50 -15.37 -30.36
CA LYS A 125 -20.55 -15.01 -31.78
C LYS A 125 -20.75 -16.24 -32.66
N LEU A 126 -19.97 -17.31 -32.43
CA LEU A 126 -20.10 -18.57 -33.17
C LEU A 126 -21.49 -19.18 -32.98
N ALA A 127 -21.97 -19.27 -31.74
CA ALA A 127 -23.30 -19.79 -31.42
C ALA A 127 -24.40 -19.01 -32.16
N THR A 128 -24.39 -17.68 -32.07
CA THR A 128 -25.39 -16.84 -32.76
C THR A 128 -25.44 -17.09 -34.27
N ILE A 129 -24.27 -17.22 -34.90
CA ILE A 129 -24.19 -17.48 -36.34
C ILE A 129 -24.70 -18.89 -36.66
N ILE A 130 -24.29 -19.90 -35.89
CA ILE A 130 -24.68 -21.30 -36.10
C ILE A 130 -26.18 -21.48 -35.84
N ASP A 131 -26.75 -20.81 -34.84
CA ASP A 131 -28.19 -20.75 -34.56
C ASP A 131 -28.96 -20.16 -35.74
N THR A 132 -28.45 -19.08 -36.34
CA THR A 132 -29.06 -18.47 -37.52
C THR A 132 -29.08 -19.45 -38.70
N ILE A 133 -27.95 -20.14 -38.95
CA ILE A 133 -27.86 -21.18 -40.00
C ILE A 133 -28.85 -22.31 -39.73
N ALA A 134 -28.99 -22.75 -38.47
CA ALA A 134 -29.94 -23.79 -38.09
C ALA A 134 -31.38 -23.34 -38.39
N GLN A 135 -31.77 -22.14 -37.97
CA GLN A 135 -33.11 -21.59 -38.20
C GLN A 135 -33.46 -21.44 -39.69
N GLU A 136 -32.47 -21.13 -40.54
CA GLU A 136 -32.64 -21.10 -42.00
C GLU A 136 -32.85 -22.48 -42.63
N VAL A 137 -32.31 -23.54 -42.02
CA VAL A 137 -32.43 -24.92 -42.52
C VAL A 137 -33.71 -25.56 -42.00
N ASP A 138 -33.91 -25.56 -40.68
CA ASP A 138 -35.12 -26.03 -40.02
C ASP A 138 -35.23 -25.46 -38.60
N LYS A 139 -36.38 -24.88 -38.25
CA LYS A 139 -36.64 -24.28 -36.92
C LYS A 139 -36.57 -25.28 -35.77
N ASN A 140 -36.60 -26.58 -36.05
CA ASN A 140 -36.49 -27.64 -35.06
C ASN A 140 -35.04 -28.07 -34.80
N ILE A 141 -34.05 -27.54 -35.54
CA ILE A 141 -32.62 -27.79 -35.26
C ILE A 141 -32.17 -26.82 -34.18
N TYR A 142 -31.69 -27.36 -33.06
CA TYR A 142 -31.15 -26.60 -31.94
C TYR A 142 -29.68 -26.96 -31.77
N PRO A 143 -28.76 -26.16 -32.33
CA PRO A 143 -27.35 -26.42 -32.20
C PRO A 143 -26.83 -25.96 -30.84
N GLN A 144 -26.00 -26.78 -30.21
CA GLN A 144 -25.20 -26.47 -29.06
C GLN A 144 -23.76 -26.31 -29.52
N THR A 145 -23.30 -25.07 -29.63
CA THR A 145 -21.91 -24.77 -29.99
C THR A 145 -21.00 -24.91 -28.77
N ILE A 146 -20.00 -25.76 -28.88
CA ILE A 146 -18.94 -25.97 -27.89
C ILE A 146 -17.60 -25.66 -28.56
N ILE A 147 -16.73 -24.93 -27.88
CA ILE A 147 -15.35 -24.70 -28.32
C ILE A 147 -14.39 -25.63 -27.57
N PHE A 148 -13.27 -26.03 -28.19
CA PHE A 148 -12.27 -26.90 -27.55
C PHE A 148 -11.81 -26.40 -26.19
N SER A 149 -11.50 -25.11 -26.06
CA SER A 149 -11.08 -24.51 -24.79
C SER A 149 -12.11 -24.74 -23.67
N GLU A 150 -13.40 -24.70 -23.97
CA GLU A 150 -14.47 -24.95 -23.00
C GLU A 150 -14.59 -26.43 -22.63
N LEU A 151 -14.51 -27.32 -23.64
CA LEU A 151 -14.55 -28.76 -23.42
C LEU A 151 -13.39 -29.22 -22.53
N TRP A 152 -12.17 -28.76 -22.83
CA TRP A 152 -10.97 -29.07 -22.05
C TRP A 152 -10.98 -28.42 -20.68
N GLN A 153 -11.43 -27.17 -20.57
CA GLN A 153 -11.57 -26.52 -19.27
C GLN A 153 -12.54 -27.28 -18.36
N SER A 154 -13.65 -27.79 -18.90
CA SER A 154 -14.59 -28.61 -18.13
C SER A 154 -13.91 -29.88 -17.59
N CYS A 155 -13.07 -30.53 -18.40
CA CYS A 155 -12.29 -31.70 -17.95
C CYS A 155 -11.27 -31.35 -16.85
N TYR A 156 -10.57 -30.22 -16.98
CA TYR A 156 -9.64 -29.71 -15.96
C TYR A 156 -10.35 -29.38 -14.64
N ASP A 157 -11.61 -28.95 -14.69
CA ASP A 157 -12.45 -28.65 -13.55
C ASP A 157 -13.19 -29.88 -13.00
N ALA A 158 -12.89 -31.09 -13.50
CA ALA A 158 -13.56 -32.35 -13.19
C ALA A 158 -15.08 -32.35 -13.46
N LYS A 159 -15.53 -31.56 -14.44
CA LYS A 159 -16.91 -31.50 -14.94
C LYS A 159 -17.00 -32.25 -16.26
N TYR A 160 -17.51 -33.47 -16.22
CA TYR A 160 -17.49 -34.38 -17.36
C TYR A 160 -18.79 -34.40 -18.20
N ASP A 161 -19.76 -33.52 -17.90
CA ASP A 161 -21.06 -33.52 -18.60
C ASP A 161 -20.92 -33.27 -20.11
N LEU A 162 -20.11 -32.28 -20.50
CA LEU A 162 -19.85 -31.97 -21.91
C LEU A 162 -19.11 -33.12 -22.61
N LEU A 163 -18.19 -33.77 -21.89
CA LEU A 163 -17.43 -34.91 -22.39
C LEU A 163 -18.34 -36.12 -22.66
N GLN A 164 -19.22 -36.44 -21.70
CA GLN A 164 -20.21 -37.51 -21.84
C GLN A 164 -21.21 -37.21 -22.96
N LEU A 165 -21.67 -35.96 -23.06
CA LEU A 165 -22.56 -35.52 -24.12
C LEU A 165 -21.91 -35.72 -25.51
N ALA A 166 -20.65 -35.32 -25.66
CA ALA A 166 -19.89 -35.53 -26.90
C ALA A 166 -19.70 -37.02 -27.22
N ALA A 167 -19.39 -37.85 -26.22
CA ALA A 167 -19.20 -39.29 -26.40
C ALA A 167 -20.48 -40.05 -26.80
N LEU A 168 -21.63 -39.64 -26.27
CA LEU A 168 -22.93 -40.25 -26.58
C LEU A 168 -23.52 -39.77 -27.91
N SER A 169 -22.96 -38.70 -28.49
CA SER A 169 -23.44 -38.14 -29.75
C SER A 169 -23.21 -39.09 -30.93
N ALA A 170 -24.05 -38.95 -31.97
CA ALA A 170 -23.92 -39.64 -33.24
C ALA A 170 -23.28 -38.70 -34.27
N PRO A 171 -21.99 -38.86 -34.61
CA PRO A 171 -21.30 -37.95 -35.51
C PRO A 171 -21.88 -37.97 -36.93
N ILE A 172 -22.01 -36.77 -37.52
CA ILE A 172 -22.42 -36.53 -38.91
C ILE A 172 -21.24 -35.93 -39.69
N HIS A 173 -20.40 -35.17 -38.99
CA HIS A 173 -19.08 -34.72 -39.43
C HIS A 173 -18.10 -34.88 -38.26
N ASP A 174 -16.90 -35.36 -38.53
CA ASP A 174 -15.87 -35.52 -37.51
C ASP A 174 -14.49 -35.47 -38.17
N THR A 175 -13.61 -34.61 -37.66
CA THR A 175 -12.19 -34.57 -38.06
C THR A 175 -11.34 -35.58 -37.29
N GLY A 176 -11.94 -36.32 -36.36
CA GLY A 176 -11.35 -37.36 -35.54
C GLY A 176 -11.52 -37.10 -34.03
N MET A 177 -11.87 -35.87 -33.64
CA MET A 177 -12.02 -35.46 -32.25
C MET A 177 -13.21 -36.13 -31.56
N LEU A 178 -14.38 -36.17 -32.20
CA LEU A 178 -15.57 -36.78 -31.59
C LEU A 178 -15.38 -38.29 -31.44
N SER A 179 -14.81 -38.94 -32.45
CA SER A 179 -14.41 -40.34 -32.40
C SER A 179 -13.44 -40.60 -31.25
N ALA A 180 -12.41 -39.76 -31.10
CA ALA A 180 -11.42 -39.88 -30.04
C ALA A 180 -12.02 -39.73 -28.64
N VAL A 181 -12.87 -38.71 -28.43
CA VAL A 181 -13.62 -38.52 -27.19
C VAL A 181 -14.48 -39.74 -26.89
N LYS A 182 -15.21 -40.26 -27.88
CA LYS A 182 -16.11 -41.40 -27.72
C LYS A 182 -15.39 -42.68 -27.32
N ILE A 183 -14.36 -43.09 -28.06
CA ILE A 183 -13.61 -44.31 -27.73
C ILE A 183 -12.86 -44.17 -26.39
N ALA A 184 -12.27 -43.00 -26.10
CA ALA A 184 -11.61 -42.77 -24.83
C ALA A 184 -12.58 -42.78 -23.65
N GLU A 185 -13.80 -42.25 -23.80
CA GLU A 185 -14.82 -42.26 -22.75
C GLU A 185 -15.35 -43.68 -22.47
N VAL A 186 -15.57 -44.48 -23.52
CA VAL A 186 -15.97 -45.89 -23.40
C VAL A 186 -14.87 -46.70 -22.71
N HIS A 187 -13.62 -46.58 -23.18
CA HIS A 187 -12.49 -47.27 -22.60
C HIS A 187 -12.27 -46.86 -21.14
N LYS A 188 -12.30 -45.55 -20.83
CA LYS A 188 -12.26 -45.04 -19.45
C LYS A 188 -13.33 -45.68 -18.57
N SER A 189 -14.57 -45.75 -19.05
CA SER A 189 -15.68 -46.34 -18.30
C SER A 189 -15.46 -47.83 -18.00
N MET A 190 -14.90 -48.59 -18.95
CA MET A 190 -14.53 -49.99 -18.74
C MET A 190 -13.41 -50.15 -17.70
N VAL A 191 -12.37 -49.34 -17.80
CA VAL A 191 -11.23 -49.35 -16.87
C VAL A 191 -11.68 -48.97 -15.46
N LEU A 192 -12.45 -47.89 -15.32
CA LEU A 192 -12.98 -47.47 -14.03
C LEU A 192 -13.91 -48.53 -13.43
N LYS A 193 -14.82 -49.14 -14.21
CA LYS A 193 -15.71 -50.19 -13.70
C LYS A 193 -14.96 -51.37 -13.08
N LYS A 194 -13.76 -51.70 -13.57
CA LYS A 194 -12.94 -52.80 -13.03
C LYS A 194 -11.94 -52.36 -11.95
N PHE A 195 -11.36 -51.17 -12.08
CA PHE A 195 -10.21 -50.73 -11.29
C PHE A 195 -10.40 -49.39 -10.59
N GLU A 196 -11.63 -48.88 -10.46
CA GLU A 196 -11.95 -47.54 -9.95
C GLU A 196 -11.05 -47.13 -8.78
N LYS A 197 -10.99 -47.99 -7.74
CA LYS A 197 -10.23 -47.79 -6.49
C LYS A 197 -8.74 -47.51 -6.66
N TYR A 198 -8.14 -47.88 -7.79
CA TYR A 198 -6.71 -47.76 -8.03
C TYR A 198 -6.38 -46.78 -9.16
N ILE A 199 -7.33 -46.44 -10.04
CA ILE A 199 -7.04 -45.45 -11.09
C ILE A 199 -6.82 -44.08 -10.45
N VAL A 200 -5.62 -43.53 -10.59
CA VAL A 200 -5.29 -42.17 -10.15
C VAL A 200 -5.82 -41.16 -11.15
N THR A 201 -5.51 -41.38 -12.44
CA THR A 201 -6.00 -40.53 -13.53
C THR A 201 -6.06 -41.31 -14.85
N TYR A 202 -7.01 -40.90 -15.70
CA TYR A 202 -7.09 -41.28 -17.10
C TYR A 202 -7.00 -39.99 -17.92
N VAL A 203 -6.00 -39.89 -18.80
CA VAL A 203 -5.65 -38.66 -19.49
C VAL A 203 -5.61 -38.91 -20.99
N LEU A 204 -6.33 -38.09 -21.75
CA LEU A 204 -6.19 -37.99 -23.19
C LEU A 204 -5.05 -37.02 -23.51
N SER A 205 -4.16 -37.39 -24.42
CA SER A 205 -2.98 -36.59 -24.76
C SER A 205 -2.66 -36.72 -26.25
N GLY A 206 -1.45 -36.29 -26.66
CA GLY A 206 -0.93 -36.53 -27.99
C GLY A 206 -1.19 -35.41 -28.99
N SER A 207 -1.08 -35.74 -30.28
CA SER A 207 -1.27 -34.79 -31.39
C SER A 207 -2.70 -34.25 -31.45
N LEU A 208 -3.68 -35.05 -31.04
CA LEU A 208 -5.10 -34.68 -31.05
C LEU A 208 -5.39 -33.47 -30.15
N ILE A 209 -4.88 -33.48 -28.92
CA ILE A 209 -5.05 -32.36 -27.99
C ILE A 209 -4.28 -31.12 -28.45
N ARG A 210 -3.15 -31.31 -29.12
CA ARG A 210 -2.32 -30.21 -29.65
C ARG A 210 -2.86 -29.61 -30.96
N GLY A 211 -3.98 -30.11 -31.50
CA GLY A 211 -4.51 -29.68 -32.80
C GLY A 211 -3.64 -30.06 -34.00
N GLN A 212 -2.76 -31.07 -33.83
CA GLN A 212 -1.80 -31.52 -34.85
C GLN A 212 -2.12 -32.92 -35.39
N ALA A 213 -3.29 -33.47 -35.04
CA ALA A 213 -3.69 -34.79 -35.51
C ALA A 213 -4.06 -34.80 -37.00
N THR A 214 -3.66 -35.87 -37.67
CA THR A 214 -4.05 -36.23 -39.03
C THR A 214 -5.09 -37.36 -39.00
N PRO A 215 -5.78 -37.67 -40.12
CA PRO A 215 -6.74 -38.78 -40.17
C PRO A 215 -6.16 -40.15 -39.78
N THR A 216 -4.84 -40.33 -39.91
CA THR A 216 -4.08 -41.54 -39.57
C THR A 216 -3.44 -41.47 -38.18
N SER A 217 -3.60 -40.37 -37.44
CA SER A 217 -3.03 -40.25 -36.11
C SER A 217 -3.72 -41.17 -35.11
N ASP A 218 -2.93 -41.72 -34.20
CA ASP A 218 -3.40 -42.46 -33.04
C ASP A 218 -4.00 -41.51 -31.98
N ILE A 219 -4.81 -42.09 -31.12
CA ILE A 219 -5.45 -41.47 -29.96
C ILE A 219 -4.65 -41.91 -28.74
N ASP A 220 -3.81 -41.02 -28.23
CA ASP A 220 -2.93 -41.31 -27.10
C ASP A 220 -3.67 -41.19 -25.77
N VAL A 221 -3.73 -42.29 -25.03
CA VAL A 221 -4.33 -42.36 -23.70
C VAL A 221 -3.29 -42.80 -22.68
N PHE A 222 -3.25 -42.10 -21.56
CA PHE A 222 -2.38 -42.40 -20.43
C PHE A 222 -3.22 -42.75 -19.21
N ILE A 223 -2.83 -43.81 -18.51
CA ILE A 223 -3.51 -44.26 -17.30
C ILE A 223 -2.47 -44.42 -16.21
N VAL A 224 -2.68 -43.77 -15.08
CA VAL A 224 -1.84 -43.91 -13.88
C VAL A 224 -2.61 -44.68 -12.82
N ILE A 225 -2.00 -45.73 -12.28
CA ILE A 225 -2.63 -46.66 -11.34
C ILE A 225 -1.83 -46.67 -10.05
N ASP A 226 -2.51 -46.50 -8.92
CA ASP A 226 -1.91 -46.55 -7.58
C ASP A 226 -1.49 -47.99 -7.25
N ASP A 227 -0.18 -48.21 -7.15
CA ASP A 227 0.44 -49.48 -6.76
C ASP A 227 1.04 -49.46 -5.34
N THR A 228 0.79 -48.38 -4.58
CA THR A 228 1.51 -48.13 -3.31
C THR A 228 1.18 -49.14 -2.21
N ASP A 229 0.01 -49.79 -2.28
CA ASP A 229 -0.44 -50.80 -1.30
C ASP A 229 -0.10 -52.25 -1.71
N VAL A 230 0.56 -52.46 -2.84
CA VAL A 230 0.84 -53.78 -3.40
C VAL A 230 1.91 -54.53 -2.59
N LYS A 231 1.57 -55.74 -2.14
CA LYS A 231 2.46 -56.60 -1.32
C LYS A 231 2.67 -58.01 -1.85
N ARG A 232 1.81 -58.48 -2.77
CA ARG A 232 1.73 -59.91 -3.16
C ARG A 232 2.52 -60.28 -4.40
N MET A 233 2.93 -59.29 -5.20
CA MET A 233 3.72 -59.47 -6.42
C MET A 233 4.65 -58.29 -6.61
N THR A 234 5.61 -58.42 -7.51
CA THR A 234 6.51 -57.31 -7.85
C THR A 234 5.78 -56.24 -8.66
N ARG A 235 6.31 -55.00 -8.62
CA ARG A 235 5.77 -53.87 -9.38
C ARG A 235 5.80 -54.11 -10.90
N ALA A 236 6.87 -54.74 -11.40
CA ALA A 236 7.00 -55.08 -12.82
C ALA A 236 5.91 -56.08 -13.24
N GLU A 237 5.72 -57.16 -12.48
CA GLU A 237 4.67 -58.15 -12.77
C GLU A 237 3.26 -57.54 -12.71
N LEU A 238 3.02 -56.64 -11.74
CA LEU A 238 1.75 -55.93 -11.63
C LEU A 238 1.51 -55.07 -12.87
N LYS A 239 2.51 -54.28 -13.27
CA LYS A 239 2.44 -53.38 -14.42
C LYS A 239 2.13 -54.15 -15.70
N ASP A 240 2.82 -55.26 -15.97
CA ASP A 240 2.59 -56.07 -17.17
C ASP A 240 1.19 -56.69 -17.19
N LYS A 241 0.70 -57.20 -16.04
CA LYS A 241 -0.67 -57.72 -15.92
C LYS A 241 -1.72 -56.65 -16.15
N LEU A 242 -1.58 -55.49 -15.50
CA LEU A 242 -2.52 -54.37 -15.67
C LEU A 242 -2.51 -53.87 -17.11
N ARG A 243 -1.32 -53.74 -17.70
CA ARG A 243 -1.15 -53.33 -19.10
C ARG A 243 -1.87 -54.29 -20.06
N ALA A 244 -1.70 -55.60 -19.91
CA ALA A 244 -2.37 -56.58 -20.76
C ALA A 244 -3.90 -56.49 -20.67
N ILE A 245 -4.45 -56.35 -19.46
CA ILE A 245 -5.90 -56.24 -19.25
C ILE A 245 -6.46 -54.95 -19.86
N ILE A 246 -5.81 -53.82 -19.61
CA ILE A 246 -6.28 -52.51 -20.07
C ILE A 246 -6.16 -52.39 -21.59
N ILE A 247 -5.08 -52.89 -22.19
CA ILE A 247 -4.97 -52.94 -23.67
C ILE A 247 -6.08 -53.80 -24.27
N GLY A 248 -6.40 -54.95 -23.66
CA GLY A 248 -7.54 -55.78 -24.07
C GLY A 248 -8.86 -55.02 -24.05
N MET A 249 -9.12 -54.23 -22.99
CA MET A 249 -10.30 -53.36 -22.92
C MET A 249 -10.32 -52.28 -24.00
N GLY A 250 -9.15 -51.77 -24.42
CA GLY A 250 -9.04 -50.82 -25.52
C GLY A 250 -9.48 -51.42 -26.86
N ILE A 251 -9.12 -52.69 -27.11
CA ILE A 251 -9.53 -53.44 -28.30
C ILE A 251 -11.05 -53.62 -28.30
N GLU A 252 -11.61 -54.10 -27.19
CA GLU A 252 -13.06 -54.25 -26.99
C GLU A 252 -13.81 -52.92 -27.18
N ALA A 253 -13.28 -51.81 -26.64
CA ALA A 253 -13.85 -50.48 -26.83
C ALA A 253 -13.86 -50.06 -28.31
N GLY A 254 -12.81 -50.38 -29.05
CA GLY A 254 -12.75 -50.15 -30.50
C GLY A 254 -13.78 -50.96 -31.28
N GLU A 255 -14.06 -52.20 -30.86
CA GLU A 255 -15.12 -53.04 -31.44
C GLU A 255 -16.52 -52.50 -31.14
N ILE A 256 -16.77 -52.11 -29.90
CA ILE A 256 -18.07 -51.55 -29.45
C ILE A 256 -18.38 -50.24 -30.17
N THR A 257 -17.37 -49.39 -30.36
CA THR A 257 -17.55 -48.05 -30.96
C THR A 257 -17.46 -48.06 -32.49
N GLY A 258 -16.94 -49.14 -33.07
CA GLY A 258 -16.60 -49.21 -34.50
C GLY A 258 -15.32 -48.46 -34.87
N ILE A 259 -14.58 -47.92 -33.90
CA ILE A 259 -13.33 -47.16 -34.10
C ILE A 259 -12.15 -48.10 -33.81
N LYS A 260 -11.79 -48.93 -34.79
CA LYS A 260 -10.76 -49.98 -34.58
C LYS A 260 -9.34 -49.43 -34.74
N ASN A 261 -8.41 -49.97 -33.95
CA ASN A 261 -6.95 -49.79 -34.05
C ASN A 261 -6.45 -48.34 -34.03
N LYS A 262 -7.13 -47.44 -33.31
CA LYS A 262 -6.69 -46.05 -33.14
C LYS A 262 -6.22 -45.68 -31.74
N LEU A 263 -6.42 -46.53 -30.73
CA LEU A 263 -6.14 -46.17 -29.33
C LEU A 263 -4.73 -46.61 -28.91
N ASN A 264 -3.81 -45.67 -28.71
CA ASN A 264 -2.49 -45.94 -28.15
C ASN A 264 -2.51 -45.80 -26.63
N ILE A 265 -2.52 -46.92 -25.91
CA ILE A 265 -2.64 -46.93 -24.45
C ILE A 265 -1.27 -47.05 -23.78
N GLN A 266 -0.96 -46.10 -22.91
CA GLN A 266 0.21 -46.11 -22.04
C GLN A 266 -0.21 -46.27 -20.58
N VAL A 267 0.18 -47.40 -19.97
CA VAL A 267 -0.14 -47.74 -18.58
C VAL A 267 1.07 -47.51 -17.69
N TYR A 268 0.87 -46.69 -16.65
CA TYR A 268 1.87 -46.40 -15.63
C TYR A 268 1.35 -46.81 -14.26
N ILE A 269 2.24 -47.37 -13.44
CA ILE A 269 2.02 -47.46 -12.00
C ILE A 269 2.54 -46.19 -11.32
N LEU A 270 1.93 -45.78 -10.22
CA LEU A 270 2.14 -44.50 -9.58
C LEU A 270 3.59 -44.29 -9.15
N THR A 271 4.26 -45.31 -8.61
CA THR A 271 5.66 -45.18 -8.21
C THR A 271 6.58 -44.93 -9.41
N ASP A 272 6.41 -45.68 -10.51
CA ASP A 272 7.20 -45.50 -11.74
C ASP A 272 6.96 -44.12 -12.37
N PHE A 273 5.69 -43.68 -12.36
CA PHE A 273 5.33 -42.36 -12.87
C PHE A 273 6.00 -41.25 -12.06
N TRP A 274 6.00 -41.38 -10.72
CA TRP A 274 6.65 -40.44 -9.83
C TRP A 274 8.17 -40.40 -10.01
N ASP A 275 8.81 -41.55 -10.19
CA ASP A 275 10.24 -41.63 -10.51
C ASP A 275 10.54 -40.95 -11.86
N SER A 276 9.75 -41.25 -12.88
CA SER A 276 9.87 -40.60 -14.20
C SER A 276 9.68 -39.09 -14.15
N LEU A 277 8.81 -38.60 -13.26
CA LEU A 277 8.57 -37.17 -13.03
C LEU A 277 9.79 -36.51 -12.37
N LYS A 278 10.40 -37.15 -11.36
CA LYS A 278 11.62 -36.66 -10.71
C LYS A 278 12.82 -36.62 -11.65
N GLU A 279 12.92 -37.61 -12.55
CA GLU A 279 14.00 -37.74 -13.53
C GLU A 279 13.80 -36.86 -14.78
N ALA A 280 12.72 -36.07 -14.82
CA ALA A 280 12.36 -35.21 -15.94
C ALA A 280 12.24 -35.94 -17.28
N ASN A 281 11.53 -37.07 -17.28
CA ASN A 281 11.21 -37.80 -18.49
C ASN A 281 10.40 -36.91 -19.48
N PRO A 282 10.87 -36.72 -20.73
CA PRO A 282 10.22 -35.82 -21.69
C PRO A 282 8.76 -36.20 -22.01
N ILE A 283 8.43 -37.50 -21.99
CA ILE A 283 7.08 -37.99 -22.27
C ILE A 283 6.14 -37.57 -21.14
N ILE A 284 6.55 -37.75 -19.89
CA ILE A 284 5.76 -37.37 -18.71
C ILE A 284 5.56 -35.85 -18.64
N PHE A 285 6.58 -35.07 -19.00
CA PHE A 285 6.47 -33.61 -19.03
C PHE A 285 5.51 -33.14 -20.13
N THR A 286 5.57 -33.76 -21.31
CA THR A 286 4.63 -33.47 -22.41
C THR A 286 3.22 -33.85 -22.02
N LEU A 287 3.03 -35.02 -21.39
CA LEU A 287 1.76 -35.45 -20.85
C LEU A 287 1.19 -34.46 -19.83
N LEU A 288 1.99 -34.02 -18.84
CA LEU A 288 1.52 -33.06 -17.85
C LEU A 288 1.20 -31.69 -18.46
N ARG A 289 1.97 -31.25 -19.46
CA ARG A 289 1.73 -29.96 -20.12
C ARG A 289 0.44 -29.97 -20.93
N ASP A 290 0.30 -30.96 -21.80
CA ASP A 290 -0.73 -30.95 -22.83
C ASP A 290 -1.94 -31.81 -22.47
N GLY A 291 -1.76 -32.84 -21.65
CA GLY A 291 -2.80 -33.83 -21.35
C GLY A 291 -4.06 -33.25 -20.70
N VAL A 292 -5.21 -33.80 -21.11
CA VAL A 292 -6.55 -33.48 -20.61
C VAL A 292 -7.08 -34.67 -19.79
N PRO A 293 -7.32 -34.52 -18.47
CA PRO A 293 -7.80 -35.60 -17.64
C PRO A 293 -9.29 -35.86 -17.91
N PHE A 294 -9.63 -37.02 -18.45
CA PHE A 294 -11.01 -37.50 -18.56
C PHE A 294 -11.50 -38.10 -17.23
N PHE A 295 -10.56 -38.38 -16.34
CA PHE A 295 -10.79 -38.72 -14.95
C PHE A 295 -9.53 -38.34 -14.15
N ASP A 296 -9.70 -37.69 -13.00
CA ASP A 296 -8.62 -37.40 -12.05
C ASP A 296 -9.15 -37.53 -10.62
N ARG A 297 -8.38 -38.18 -9.75
CA ARG A 297 -8.66 -38.23 -8.30
C ARG A 297 -8.10 -37.03 -7.53
N GLY A 298 -7.72 -35.97 -8.24
CA GLY A 298 -7.14 -34.76 -7.69
C GLY A 298 -5.63 -34.83 -7.53
N ILE A 299 -4.93 -35.58 -8.39
CA ILE A 299 -3.46 -35.67 -8.38
C ILE A 299 -2.88 -35.10 -9.68
N PHE A 300 -3.47 -35.41 -10.84
CA PHE A 300 -2.95 -34.96 -12.13
C PHE A 300 -2.99 -33.44 -12.26
N MET A 301 -4.11 -32.81 -11.90
CA MET A 301 -4.24 -31.35 -12.01
C MET A 301 -3.24 -30.60 -11.12
N PRO A 302 -3.03 -30.97 -9.84
CA PRO A 302 -1.93 -30.42 -9.04
C PRO A 302 -0.55 -30.57 -9.69
N TRP A 303 -0.20 -31.73 -10.25
CA TRP A 303 1.08 -31.89 -10.94
C TRP A 303 1.21 -30.99 -12.17
N LYS A 304 0.15 -30.87 -12.98
CA LYS A 304 0.11 -29.96 -14.13
C LYS A 304 0.30 -28.51 -13.69
N GLN A 305 -0.33 -28.08 -12.60
CA GLN A 305 -0.14 -26.72 -12.07
C GLN A 305 1.27 -26.50 -11.51
N LEU A 306 1.82 -27.47 -10.77
CA LEU A 306 3.19 -27.39 -10.26
C LEU A 306 4.22 -27.31 -11.39
N LEU A 307 4.00 -28.01 -12.51
CA LEU A 307 4.82 -27.87 -13.72
C LEU A 307 4.74 -26.45 -14.28
N ARG A 308 3.52 -25.92 -14.48
CA ARG A 308 3.30 -24.55 -14.99
C ARG A 308 3.90 -23.46 -14.10
N MET A 309 3.94 -23.69 -12.78
CA MET A 309 4.58 -22.80 -11.81
C MET A 309 6.11 -22.94 -11.76
N GLY A 310 6.72 -23.80 -12.59
CA GLY A 310 8.16 -24.07 -12.58
C GLY A 310 8.65 -24.76 -11.30
N LYS A 311 7.77 -25.44 -10.55
CA LYS A 311 8.12 -26.14 -9.30
C LYS A 311 8.70 -27.54 -9.57
N ILE A 312 8.32 -28.16 -10.68
CA ILE A 312 8.91 -29.42 -11.15
C ILE A 312 10.17 -29.09 -11.96
N LYS A 313 11.32 -29.63 -11.55
CA LYS A 313 12.63 -29.32 -12.13
C LYS A 313 13.26 -30.58 -12.75
N PRO A 314 14.10 -30.45 -13.79
CA PRO A 314 14.40 -29.23 -14.58
C PRO A 314 13.40 -29.02 -15.76
N SER A 315 12.30 -28.28 -15.55
CA SER A 315 11.36 -27.91 -16.62
C SER A 315 11.74 -26.59 -17.30
N MET A 316 11.27 -26.36 -18.53
CA MET A 316 11.43 -25.08 -19.23
C MET A 316 10.79 -23.94 -18.43
N GLU A 317 9.64 -24.22 -17.84
CA GLU A 317 8.90 -23.31 -16.97
C GLU A 317 9.75 -22.89 -15.74
N ALA A 318 10.51 -23.83 -15.17
CA ALA A 318 11.46 -23.52 -14.10
C ALA A 318 12.62 -22.67 -14.60
N ILE A 319 13.19 -22.98 -15.77
CA ILE A 319 14.30 -22.23 -16.37
C ILE A 319 13.89 -20.78 -16.65
N ASP A 320 12.72 -20.58 -17.27
CA ASP A 320 12.16 -19.26 -17.56
C ASP A 320 11.90 -18.48 -16.26
N MET A 321 11.40 -19.14 -15.22
CA MET A 321 11.24 -18.52 -13.90
C MET A 321 12.60 -18.05 -13.33
N PHE A 322 13.64 -18.87 -13.42
CA PHE A 322 14.99 -18.48 -12.99
C PHE A 322 15.54 -17.30 -13.80
N MET A 323 15.38 -17.31 -15.13
CA MET A 323 15.81 -16.21 -16.01
C MET A 323 15.06 -14.90 -15.72
N ASN A 324 13.73 -14.96 -15.65
CA ASN A 324 12.89 -13.80 -15.37
C ASN A 324 13.16 -13.20 -13.98
N SER A 325 13.58 -14.02 -13.01
CA SER A 325 13.95 -13.53 -11.68
C SER A 325 15.12 -12.54 -11.72
N GLY A 326 16.12 -12.78 -12.58
CA GLY A 326 17.25 -11.87 -12.76
C GLY A 326 16.83 -10.51 -13.32
N GLU A 327 15.94 -10.51 -14.32
CA GLU A 327 15.40 -9.28 -14.89
C GLU A 327 14.57 -8.48 -13.86
N GLN A 328 13.74 -9.17 -13.08
CA GLN A 328 12.96 -8.53 -12.01
C GLN A 328 13.87 -7.90 -10.94
N MET A 329 14.97 -8.57 -10.58
CA MET A 329 15.95 -8.03 -9.64
C MET A 329 16.60 -6.76 -10.18
N LEU A 330 16.94 -6.71 -11.47
CA LEU A 330 17.49 -5.50 -12.10
C LEU A 330 16.47 -4.36 -12.15
N LYS A 331 15.21 -4.63 -12.50
CA LYS A 331 14.13 -3.63 -12.44
C LYS A 331 13.98 -3.06 -11.02
N ARG A 332 14.02 -3.93 -9.99
CA ARG A 332 13.98 -3.52 -8.59
C ARG A 332 15.14 -2.60 -8.21
N VAL A 333 16.35 -2.86 -8.71
CA VAL A 333 17.50 -1.96 -8.49
C VAL A 333 17.24 -0.60 -9.14
N GLY A 334 16.73 -0.57 -10.38
CA GLY A 334 16.36 0.67 -11.06
C GLY A 334 15.35 1.52 -10.28
N PHE A 335 14.30 0.87 -9.74
CA PHE A 335 13.32 1.55 -8.88
C PHE A 335 13.95 2.16 -7.63
N LYS A 336 14.82 1.41 -6.92
CA LYS A 336 15.51 1.92 -5.73
C LYS A 336 16.43 3.11 -6.05
N VAL A 337 17.17 3.04 -7.16
CA VAL A 337 18.04 4.15 -7.60
C VAL A 337 17.21 5.41 -7.87
N LYS A 338 16.05 5.25 -8.52
CA LYS A 338 15.11 6.34 -8.76
C LYS A 338 14.56 6.91 -7.46
N GLU A 339 14.11 6.07 -6.53
CA GLU A 339 13.57 6.45 -5.22
C GLU A 339 14.58 7.27 -4.40
N ILE A 340 15.82 6.78 -4.25
CA ILE A 340 16.87 7.48 -3.49
C ILE A 340 17.15 8.87 -4.09
N GLY A 341 17.28 8.95 -5.41
CA GLY A 341 17.56 10.21 -6.08
C GLY A 341 16.38 11.18 -6.10
N MET A 342 15.14 10.68 -6.18
CA MET A 342 13.94 11.49 -6.30
C MET A 342 13.43 12.01 -4.95
N GLU A 343 13.45 11.19 -3.91
CA GLU A 343 12.80 11.50 -2.62
C GLU A 343 13.83 11.66 -1.49
N ASP A 344 14.71 10.68 -1.27
CA ASP A 344 15.61 10.68 -0.11
C ASP A 344 16.59 11.87 -0.15
N THR A 345 17.32 12.03 -1.25
CA THR A 345 18.28 13.14 -1.38
C THR A 345 17.57 14.50 -1.43
N TYR A 346 16.35 14.55 -1.96
CA TYR A 346 15.54 15.76 -2.02
C TYR A 346 15.14 16.25 -0.64
N TYR A 347 14.51 15.41 0.18
CA TYR A 347 14.10 15.81 1.52
C TYR A 347 15.27 15.99 2.48
N ALA A 348 16.38 15.27 2.27
CA ALA A 348 17.61 15.45 3.03
C ALA A 348 18.21 16.86 2.87
N ILE A 349 17.96 17.54 1.74
CA ILE A 349 18.47 18.91 1.48
C ILE A 349 17.38 19.94 1.74
N LEU A 350 16.15 19.70 1.26
CA LEU A 350 15.06 20.66 1.36
C LEU A 350 14.64 20.93 2.81
N THR A 351 14.44 19.88 3.62
CA THR A 351 13.89 20.05 4.98
C THR A 351 14.83 20.85 5.88
N PRO A 352 16.17 20.59 5.91
CA PRO A 352 17.11 21.43 6.65
C PRO A 352 17.19 22.87 6.13
N SER A 353 16.98 23.07 4.83
CA SER A 353 16.91 24.41 4.23
C SER A 353 15.73 25.22 4.76
N GLN A 354 14.54 24.61 4.80
CA GLN A 354 13.34 25.22 5.37
C GLN A 354 13.54 25.47 6.87
N ALA A 355 14.14 24.53 7.60
CA ALA A 355 14.42 24.69 9.02
C ALA A 355 15.42 25.83 9.31
N ALA A 356 16.42 26.06 8.45
CA ALA A 356 17.32 27.23 8.57
C ALA A 356 16.54 28.55 8.44
N LEU A 357 15.62 28.63 7.49
CA LEU A 357 14.74 29.79 7.30
C LEU A 357 13.80 29.98 8.51
N MET A 358 13.23 28.90 9.04
CA MET A 358 12.40 28.92 10.25
C MET A 358 13.16 29.45 11.46
N LEU A 359 14.41 29.03 11.65
CA LEU A 359 15.26 29.50 12.73
C LEU A 359 15.56 31.00 12.62
N TYR A 360 15.63 31.52 11.39
CA TYR A 360 15.77 32.96 11.13
C TYR A 360 14.44 33.74 11.36
N GLY A 361 13.30 33.04 11.43
CA GLY A 361 11.97 33.60 11.67
C GLY A 361 11.05 33.63 10.45
N ILE A 362 11.41 32.95 9.35
CA ILE A 362 10.61 32.86 8.12
C ILE A 362 9.83 31.53 8.15
N PRO A 363 8.49 31.52 7.95
CA PRO A 363 7.72 30.28 7.90
C PRO A 363 8.22 29.38 6.77
N PRO A 364 8.09 28.04 6.89
CA PRO A 364 8.63 27.10 5.90
C PRO A 364 8.00 27.35 4.52
N PRO A 365 8.79 27.76 3.50
CA PRO A 365 8.26 28.11 2.19
C PRO A 365 8.11 26.88 1.28
N ALA A 366 7.47 27.05 0.12
CA ALA A 366 7.40 25.98 -0.87
C ALA A 366 8.79 25.62 -1.43
N PRO A 367 9.00 24.43 -2.04
CA PRO A 367 10.35 24.01 -2.44
C PRO A 367 11.08 24.94 -3.41
N ARG A 368 10.37 25.49 -4.41
CA ARG A 368 10.96 26.45 -5.36
C ARG A 368 11.34 27.77 -4.67
N GLU A 369 10.47 28.23 -3.78
CA GLU A 369 10.67 29.46 -2.99
C GLU A 369 11.80 29.29 -1.97
N THR A 370 12.00 28.08 -1.44
CA THR A 370 13.06 27.77 -0.46
C THR A 370 14.44 28.15 -1.02
N ALA A 371 14.75 27.75 -2.25
CA ALA A 371 16.04 28.08 -2.87
C ALA A 371 16.21 29.59 -3.08
N GLN A 372 15.15 30.28 -3.49
CA GLN A 372 15.17 31.73 -3.66
C GLN A 372 15.38 32.45 -2.32
N LEU A 373 14.65 32.07 -1.28
CA LEU A 373 14.75 32.68 0.05
C LEU A 373 16.09 32.39 0.70
N LEU A 374 16.66 31.18 0.55
CA LEU A 374 18.02 30.90 1.00
C LEU A 374 19.03 31.86 0.36
N ARG A 375 18.89 32.11 -0.95
CA ARG A 375 19.76 33.02 -1.69
C ARG A 375 19.60 34.46 -1.22
N GLU A 376 18.36 34.94 -1.10
CA GLU A 376 18.09 36.32 -0.70
C GLU A 376 18.52 36.60 0.74
N VAL A 377 18.20 35.70 1.67
CA VAL A 377 18.47 35.87 3.09
C VAL A 377 19.93 35.54 3.40
N PHE A 378 20.38 34.31 3.17
CA PHE A 378 21.67 33.86 3.70
C PHE A 378 22.84 34.13 2.77
N VAL A 379 22.65 34.27 1.46
CA VAL A 379 23.75 34.60 0.54
C VAL A 379 23.89 36.11 0.37
N LYS A 380 22.80 36.82 0.05
CA LYS A 380 22.85 38.25 -0.29
C LYS A 380 22.80 39.17 0.93
N LYS A 381 21.79 38.99 1.80
CA LYS A 381 21.56 39.87 2.96
C LYS A 381 22.56 39.61 4.08
N GLU A 382 22.55 38.40 4.64
CA GLU A 382 23.35 38.03 5.81
C GLU A 382 24.77 37.55 5.45
N LYS A 383 24.99 37.11 4.21
CA LYS A 383 26.28 36.58 3.71
C LYS A 383 26.84 35.42 4.56
N LEU A 384 25.94 34.61 5.12
CA LEU A 384 26.24 33.43 5.94
C LEU A 384 26.30 32.12 5.15
N LEU A 385 25.92 32.12 3.87
CA LEU A 385 25.91 30.93 3.00
C LEU A 385 26.51 31.26 1.63
N GLU A 386 27.21 30.30 1.04
CA GLU A 386 27.82 30.40 -0.28
C GLU A 386 26.82 29.98 -1.39
N GLU A 387 26.88 30.63 -2.56
CA GLU A 387 25.97 30.37 -3.69
C GLU A 387 26.01 28.91 -4.19
N GLU A 388 27.13 28.20 -4.01
CA GLU A 388 27.24 26.79 -4.40
C GLU A 388 26.23 25.88 -3.70
N TYR A 389 25.86 26.18 -2.44
CA TYR A 389 24.92 25.37 -1.68
C TYR A 389 23.48 25.58 -2.17
N VAL A 390 23.13 26.80 -2.56
CA VAL A 390 21.82 27.07 -3.17
C VAL A 390 21.69 26.31 -4.50
N LYS A 391 22.76 26.27 -5.31
CA LYS A 391 22.78 25.50 -6.57
C LYS A 391 22.61 24.00 -6.36
N ILE A 392 23.15 23.44 -5.27
CA ILE A 392 22.93 22.03 -4.90
C ILE A 392 21.44 21.76 -4.66
N LEU A 393 20.77 22.62 -3.89
CA LEU A 393 19.32 22.50 -3.65
C LEU A 393 18.50 22.62 -4.96
N GLU A 394 18.81 23.60 -5.80
CA GLU A 394 18.13 23.78 -7.10
C GLU A 394 18.30 22.58 -8.03
N ALA A 395 19.52 22.04 -8.11
CA ALA A 395 19.81 20.86 -8.91
C ALA A 395 18.99 19.65 -8.44
N ASN A 396 18.90 19.43 -7.13
CA ASN A 396 18.13 18.32 -6.57
C ASN A 396 16.62 18.49 -6.83
N ILE A 397 16.08 19.70 -6.62
CA ILE A 397 14.68 20.03 -6.95
C ILE A 397 14.37 19.74 -8.44
N ASN A 398 15.30 20.05 -9.35
CA ASN A 398 15.10 19.82 -10.77
C ASN A 398 15.13 18.34 -11.13
N VAL A 399 16.07 17.56 -10.58
CA VAL A 399 16.12 16.11 -10.79
C VAL A 399 14.81 15.45 -10.34
N ARG A 400 14.27 15.83 -9.17
CA ARG A 400 12.99 15.31 -8.70
C ARG A 400 11.85 15.60 -9.69
N LYS A 401 11.72 16.84 -10.16
CA LYS A 401 10.69 17.22 -11.14
C LYS A 401 10.83 16.46 -12.46
N GLU A 402 12.05 16.29 -12.96
CA GLU A 402 12.30 15.55 -14.20
C GLU A 402 11.88 14.08 -14.08
N LEU A 403 12.14 13.46 -12.91
CA LEU A 403 11.75 12.08 -12.61
C LEU A 403 10.25 11.92 -12.37
N GLU A 404 9.61 12.93 -11.76
CA GLU A 404 8.17 13.00 -11.47
C GLU A 404 7.33 13.18 -12.73
N HIS A 405 7.73 14.11 -13.61
CA HIS A 405 7.04 14.38 -14.87
C HIS A 405 7.38 13.37 -15.98
N GLY A 406 8.30 12.43 -15.72
CA GLY A 406 8.70 11.41 -16.68
C GLY A 406 9.54 11.94 -17.85
N THR A 407 9.98 13.21 -17.83
CA THR A 407 10.93 13.74 -18.82
C THR A 407 12.29 13.07 -18.69
N LYS A 408 12.58 12.51 -17.51
CA LYS A 408 13.68 11.59 -17.25
C LYS A 408 13.13 10.26 -16.74
N GLU A 409 13.29 9.20 -17.52
CA GLU A 409 12.80 7.88 -17.12
C GLU A 409 13.62 7.28 -15.97
N ASN A 410 14.95 7.35 -16.08
CA ASN A 410 15.88 6.66 -15.19
C ASN A 410 16.99 7.59 -14.69
N LEU A 411 17.53 7.26 -13.52
CA LEU A 411 18.70 7.91 -12.94
C LEU A 411 19.90 6.97 -13.00
N SER A 412 21.04 7.44 -13.50
CA SER A 412 22.25 6.62 -13.54
C SER A 412 22.93 6.56 -12.17
N GLY A 413 23.69 5.49 -11.91
CA GLY A 413 24.44 5.36 -10.65
C GLY A 413 25.45 6.49 -10.43
N LYS A 414 26.03 7.06 -11.49
CA LYS A 414 26.94 8.22 -11.40
C LYS A 414 26.22 9.49 -10.96
N GLU A 415 25.01 9.70 -11.46
CA GLU A 415 24.19 10.86 -11.06
C GLU A 415 23.73 10.70 -9.62
N LEU A 416 23.33 9.49 -9.21
CA LEU A 416 22.96 9.21 -7.82
C LEU A 416 24.14 9.46 -6.87
N ASP A 417 25.34 8.98 -7.21
CA ASP A 417 26.55 9.20 -6.40
C ASP A 417 26.85 10.70 -6.24
N LYS A 418 26.67 11.48 -7.30
CA LYS A 418 26.79 12.94 -7.23
C LYS A 418 25.74 13.55 -6.29
N LEU A 419 24.47 13.16 -6.40
CA LEU A 419 23.40 13.69 -5.52
C LEU A 419 23.68 13.38 -4.05
N LEU A 420 24.18 12.19 -3.74
CA LEU A 420 24.54 11.79 -2.38
C LEU A 420 25.73 12.60 -1.84
N SER A 421 26.77 12.77 -2.66
CA SER A 421 27.94 13.59 -2.31
C SER A 421 27.58 15.06 -2.08
N ASP A 422 26.76 15.63 -2.97
CA ASP A 422 26.26 16.99 -2.86
C ASP A 422 25.38 17.16 -1.60
N ALA A 423 24.52 16.18 -1.29
CA ALA A 423 23.70 16.19 -0.08
C ALA A 423 24.53 16.16 1.22
N ASP A 424 25.55 15.30 1.31
CA ASP A 424 26.45 15.24 2.48
C ASP A 424 27.22 16.54 2.66
N LYS A 425 27.79 17.07 1.57
CA LYS A 425 28.48 18.38 1.57
C LYS A 425 27.54 19.49 2.03
N PHE A 426 26.31 19.52 1.52
CA PHE A 426 25.30 20.51 1.86
C PHE A 426 24.91 20.45 3.34
N LEU A 427 24.59 19.25 3.86
CA LEU A 427 24.21 19.05 5.26
C LEU A 427 25.30 19.51 6.24
N LYS A 428 26.57 19.21 5.95
CA LYS A 428 27.70 19.67 6.76
C LYS A 428 27.77 21.20 6.81
N ARG A 429 27.48 21.88 5.71
CA ARG A 429 27.48 23.35 5.68
C ARG A 429 26.27 23.96 6.37
N VAL A 430 25.08 23.40 6.14
CA VAL A 430 23.84 23.89 6.78
C VAL A 430 23.92 23.75 8.29
N LYS A 431 24.51 22.68 8.84
CA LYS A 431 24.77 22.59 10.28
C LYS A 431 25.59 23.76 10.83
N LYS A 432 26.60 24.22 10.08
CA LYS A 432 27.37 25.43 10.46
C LYS A 432 26.52 26.69 10.35
N LEU A 433 25.68 26.80 9.31
CA LEU A 433 24.75 27.91 9.15
C LEU A 433 23.78 28.01 10.33
N PHE A 434 23.25 26.89 10.83
CA PHE A 434 22.39 26.87 12.02
C PHE A 434 23.08 27.53 13.22
N THR A 435 24.29 27.09 13.55
CA THR A 435 25.06 27.70 14.65
C THR A 435 25.31 29.20 14.43
N GLN A 436 25.53 29.63 13.19
CA GLN A 436 25.69 31.05 12.87
C GLN A 436 24.39 31.85 13.09
N ILE A 437 23.23 31.28 12.71
CA ILE A 437 21.92 31.91 12.91
C ILE A 437 21.57 31.97 14.41
N GLU A 438 21.82 30.90 15.17
CA GLU A 438 21.59 30.86 16.62
C GLU A 438 22.39 31.97 17.32
N LEU A 439 23.69 32.07 17.03
CA LEU A 439 24.54 33.11 17.61
C LEU A 439 24.06 34.52 17.28
N MET A 440 23.56 34.73 16.05
CA MET A 440 23.00 36.02 15.64
C MET A 440 21.72 36.35 16.41
N LYS A 441 20.80 35.39 16.54
CA LYS A 441 19.55 35.54 17.30
C LYS A 441 19.79 35.74 18.80
N GLU A 442 20.76 35.04 19.36
CA GLU A 442 21.20 35.23 20.74
C GLU A 442 21.72 36.64 20.97
N LYS A 443 22.52 37.19 20.04
CA LYS A 443 22.97 38.58 20.11
C LYS A 443 21.81 39.57 20.00
N GLU A 444 20.87 39.37 19.08
CA GLU A 444 19.66 40.21 18.95
C GLU A 444 18.85 40.26 20.25
N SER A 445 18.76 39.15 21.00
CA SER A 445 18.01 39.08 22.26
C SER A 445 18.52 40.04 23.35
N ILE A 446 19.78 40.49 23.27
CA ILE A 446 20.38 41.44 24.21
C ILE A 446 19.71 42.80 24.14
N VAL A 447 19.22 43.20 22.97
CA VAL A 447 18.45 44.43 22.80
C VAL A 447 17.18 44.37 23.67
N HIS A 448 16.44 43.27 23.60
CA HIS A 448 15.22 43.07 24.40
C HIS A 448 15.51 42.93 25.89
N ILE A 449 16.60 42.26 26.26
CA ILE A 449 17.04 42.17 27.66
C ILE A 449 17.32 43.58 28.20
N TYR A 450 18.08 44.39 27.46
CA TYR A 450 18.38 45.77 27.83
C TYR A 450 17.11 46.60 27.98
N GLU A 451 16.20 46.57 27.00
CA GLU A 451 14.93 47.30 27.04
C GLU A 451 14.07 46.93 28.26
N THR A 452 13.99 45.64 28.56
CA THR A 452 13.24 45.11 29.71
C THR A 452 13.83 45.61 31.02
N VAL A 453 15.16 45.47 31.18
CA VAL A 453 15.86 45.90 32.40
C VAL A 453 15.73 47.40 32.62
N VAL A 454 15.92 48.20 31.56
CA VAL A 454 15.75 49.65 31.59
C VAL A 454 14.32 50.03 32.00
N THR A 455 13.30 49.32 31.49
CA THR A 455 11.90 49.55 31.86
C THR A 455 11.67 49.27 33.34
N VAL A 456 12.12 48.13 33.86
CA VAL A 456 12.00 47.78 35.28
C VAL A 456 12.72 48.79 36.18
N VAL A 457 13.90 49.27 35.77
CA VAL A 457 14.62 50.32 36.50
C VAL A 457 13.82 51.63 36.52
N ARG A 458 13.24 52.05 35.38
CA ARG A 458 12.39 53.25 35.33
C ARG A 458 11.16 53.12 36.24
N ASP A 459 10.53 51.95 36.29
CA ASP A 459 9.37 51.72 37.14
C ASP A 459 9.71 51.84 38.63
N ILE A 460 10.89 51.37 39.03
CA ILE A 460 11.38 51.51 40.41
C ILE A 460 11.68 52.96 40.76
N LEU A 461 12.35 53.68 39.86
CA LEU A 461 12.61 55.11 40.05
C LEU A 461 11.30 55.90 40.16
N ARG A 462 10.27 55.52 39.39
CA ARG A 462 8.92 56.10 39.52
C ARG A 462 8.29 55.83 40.88
N VAL A 463 8.42 54.62 41.41
CA VAL A 463 7.94 54.27 42.77
C VAL A 463 8.67 55.09 43.84
N GLU A 464 9.92 55.48 43.61
CA GLU A 464 10.67 56.39 44.49
C GLU A 464 10.47 57.89 44.17
N GLY A 465 9.52 58.22 43.28
CA GLY A 465 9.10 59.60 43.00
C GLY A 465 9.82 60.28 41.84
N ILE A 466 10.54 59.54 40.99
CA ILE A 466 11.30 60.07 39.85
C ILE A 466 10.60 59.64 38.55
N GLU A 467 9.87 60.56 37.93
CA GLU A 467 8.98 60.21 36.81
C GLU A 467 9.66 60.13 35.43
N LYS A 468 10.72 60.92 35.21
CA LYS A 468 11.36 61.07 33.89
C LYS A 468 12.85 60.87 33.97
N VAL A 469 13.33 59.79 33.35
CA VAL A 469 14.74 59.42 33.30
C VAL A 469 15.13 59.12 31.86
N LYS A 470 16.15 59.83 31.37
CA LYS A 470 16.76 59.55 30.06
C LYS A 470 17.66 58.33 30.14
N ASP A 471 17.73 57.55 29.06
CA ASP A 471 18.51 56.31 28.98
C ASP A 471 19.98 56.53 29.28
N ALA A 472 20.55 57.64 28.80
CA ALA A 472 21.95 57.99 29.04
C ALA A 472 22.28 58.26 30.52
N GLU A 473 21.28 58.67 31.31
CA GLU A 473 21.44 59.08 32.71
C GLU A 473 20.94 57.98 33.66
N ILE A 474 20.39 56.87 33.14
CA ILE A 474 19.72 55.86 33.95
C ILE A 474 20.66 55.22 34.97
N LEU A 475 21.92 54.96 34.59
CA LEU A 475 22.91 54.34 35.46
C LEU A 475 23.28 55.27 36.62
N SER A 476 23.58 56.54 36.32
CA SER A 476 23.95 57.53 37.33
C SER A 476 22.80 57.87 38.28
N ILE A 477 21.57 57.96 37.77
CA ILE A 477 20.39 58.23 38.59
C ILE A 477 20.07 57.01 39.47
N PHE A 478 20.20 55.80 38.92
CA PHE A 478 20.02 54.58 39.72
C PHE A 478 21.05 54.50 40.86
N GLU A 479 22.30 54.87 40.59
CA GLU A 479 23.35 54.95 41.62
C GLU A 479 23.00 55.97 42.72
N SER A 480 22.66 57.21 42.36
CA SER A 480 22.40 58.26 43.34
C SER A 480 21.12 58.02 44.14
N GLU A 481 20.07 57.50 43.51
CA GLU A 481 18.74 57.42 44.11
C GLU A 481 18.48 56.09 44.82
N MET A 482 19.04 54.99 44.31
CA MET A 482 18.82 53.66 44.88
C MET A 482 19.99 53.17 45.73
N ILE A 483 21.22 53.47 45.33
CA ILE A 483 22.41 52.92 45.99
C ILE A 483 22.92 53.85 47.09
N HIS A 484 23.18 55.13 46.78
CA HIS A 484 23.69 56.10 47.77
C HIS A 484 22.71 56.36 48.91
N LYS A 485 21.39 56.23 48.64
CA LYS A 485 20.35 56.28 49.69
C LYS A 485 20.23 55.00 50.52
N GLY A 486 21.02 53.97 50.22
CA GLY A 486 21.02 52.69 50.94
C GLY A 486 19.79 51.82 50.70
N LEU A 487 19.00 52.07 49.64
CA LEU A 487 17.79 51.32 49.34
C LEU A 487 18.09 49.98 48.67
N ILE A 488 19.14 49.94 47.84
CA ILE A 488 19.58 48.77 47.08
C ILE A 488 21.11 48.58 47.26
N PRO A 489 21.60 47.33 47.44
CA PRO A 489 23.03 47.04 47.52
C PRO A 489 23.82 47.37 46.23
N GLN A 490 25.08 47.80 46.36
CA GLN A 490 25.97 48.16 45.24
C GLN A 490 26.10 47.08 44.15
N GLN A 491 25.97 45.80 44.50
CA GLN A 491 26.09 44.70 43.53
C GLN A 491 25.10 44.84 42.36
N TYR A 492 23.89 45.36 42.61
CA TYR A 492 22.87 45.52 41.57
C TYR A 492 23.18 46.67 40.61
N HIS A 493 23.95 47.67 41.04
CA HIS A 493 24.50 48.69 40.13
C HIS A 493 25.51 48.07 39.15
N ARG A 494 26.39 47.18 39.62
CA ARG A 494 27.35 46.48 38.74
C ARG A 494 26.62 45.60 37.72
N MET A 495 25.56 44.91 38.16
CA MET A 495 24.71 44.11 37.28
C MET A 495 24.02 44.95 36.20
N LEU A 496 23.52 46.13 36.55
CA LEU A 496 22.95 47.07 35.57
C LEU A 496 24.01 47.57 34.58
N ASP A 497 25.19 47.97 35.07
CA ASP A 497 26.31 48.41 34.22
C ASP A 497 26.77 47.30 33.26
N GLU A 498 26.86 46.04 33.71
CA GLU A 498 27.18 44.89 32.87
C GLU A 498 26.18 44.73 31.70
N ILE A 499 24.88 44.90 31.95
CA ILE A 499 23.84 44.78 30.93
C ILE A 499 23.91 45.97 29.93
N ILE A 500 24.15 47.18 30.43
CA ILE A 500 24.34 48.38 29.59
C ILE A 500 25.59 48.20 28.72
N LYS A 501 26.68 47.68 29.29
CA LYS A 501 27.92 47.38 28.57
C LYS A 501 27.69 46.31 27.51
N ALA A 502 26.99 45.22 27.82
CA ALA A 502 26.66 44.18 26.83
C ALA A 502 25.87 44.74 25.64
N LYS A 503 24.95 45.69 25.87
CA LYS A 503 24.24 46.39 24.78
C LYS A 503 25.17 47.27 23.94
N LYS A 504 26.09 48.01 24.56
CA LYS A 504 27.10 48.80 23.85
C LYS A 504 28.02 47.91 23.01
N ASP A 505 28.48 46.80 23.59
CA ASP A 505 29.32 45.81 22.92
C ASP A 505 28.58 45.13 21.75
N TYR A 506 27.27 44.95 21.86
CA TYR A 506 26.40 44.53 20.74
C TYR A 506 26.40 45.56 19.61
N ASP A 507 26.19 46.85 19.93
CA ASP A 507 26.08 47.93 18.93
C ASP A 507 27.38 48.15 18.14
N ILE A 508 28.53 47.88 18.75
CA ILE A 508 29.85 47.95 18.10
C ILE A 508 30.32 46.58 17.55
N GLY A 509 29.48 45.55 17.62
CA GLY A 509 29.77 44.20 17.09
C GLY A 509 30.82 43.39 17.84
N LYS A 510 31.18 43.78 19.07
CA LYS A 510 32.19 43.12 19.91
C LYS A 510 31.63 42.08 20.88
N LEU A 511 30.29 41.93 20.94
CA LEU A 511 29.67 40.99 21.86
C LEU A 511 29.91 39.52 21.44
N GLY A 512 30.50 38.75 22.34
CA GLY A 512 30.76 37.31 22.26
C GLY A 512 29.73 36.48 23.02
N LYS A 513 29.78 35.15 22.81
CA LYS A 513 28.79 34.21 23.35
C LYS A 513 28.75 34.21 24.88
N THR A 514 29.91 34.19 25.53
CA THR A 514 30.03 34.19 26.99
C THR A 514 29.41 35.44 27.61
N GLU A 515 29.57 36.60 26.96
CA GLU A 515 28.99 37.87 27.44
C GLU A 515 27.47 37.90 27.27
N VAL A 516 26.93 37.29 26.20
CA VAL A 516 25.48 37.11 26.03
C VAL A 516 24.88 36.26 27.15
N GLU A 517 25.48 35.10 27.43
CA GLU A 517 25.01 34.20 28.49
C GLU A 517 25.08 34.87 29.86
N GLN A 518 26.17 35.59 30.14
CA GLN A 518 26.34 36.36 31.37
C GLN A 518 25.28 37.45 31.49
N ALA A 519 25.07 38.28 30.46
CA ALA A 519 24.05 39.33 30.47
C ALA A 519 22.63 38.78 30.67
N ARG A 520 22.32 37.60 30.11
CA ARG A 520 21.03 36.92 30.31
C ARG A 520 20.85 36.45 31.76
N LYS A 521 21.88 35.87 32.35
CA LYS A 521 21.83 35.46 33.77
C LYS A 521 21.74 36.66 34.70
N THR A 522 22.62 37.65 34.50
CA THR A 522 22.66 38.90 35.27
C THR A 522 21.32 39.64 35.19
N SER A 523 20.70 39.72 34.01
CA SER A 523 19.39 40.38 33.87
C SER A 523 18.27 39.67 34.61
N GLY A 524 18.22 38.33 34.59
CA GLY A 524 17.25 37.56 35.35
C GLY A 524 17.35 37.82 36.86
N ASP A 525 18.57 37.78 37.40
CA ASP A 525 18.83 38.02 38.82
C ASP A 525 18.51 39.48 39.23
N LEU A 526 18.86 40.45 38.38
CA LEU A 526 18.57 41.87 38.61
C LEU A 526 17.06 42.12 38.58
N ILE A 527 16.34 41.69 37.54
CA ILE A 527 14.90 41.87 37.40
C ILE A 527 14.18 41.26 38.61
N LYS A 528 14.56 40.04 39.01
CA LYS A 528 13.95 39.38 40.17
C LYS A 528 14.07 40.23 41.43
N PHE A 529 15.27 40.70 41.74
CA PHE A 529 15.48 41.54 42.92
C PHE A 529 14.72 42.87 42.83
N LEU A 530 14.78 43.53 41.69
CA LEU A 530 14.11 44.81 41.43
C LEU A 530 12.58 44.68 41.59
N VAL A 531 11.98 43.62 41.05
CA VAL A 531 10.54 43.33 41.23
C VAL A 531 10.22 43.06 42.70
N GLU A 532 11.02 42.26 43.40
CA GLU A 532 10.84 42.01 44.84
C GLU A 532 10.94 43.31 45.66
N TYR A 533 11.90 44.18 45.36
CA TYR A 533 12.04 45.48 46.01
C TYR A 533 10.77 46.32 45.83
N MET A 534 10.29 46.44 44.59
CA MET A 534 9.08 47.18 44.25
C MET A 534 7.85 46.62 44.99
N GLN A 535 7.69 45.29 45.03
CA GLN A 535 6.61 44.64 45.76
C GLN A 535 6.69 44.91 47.28
N ARG A 536 7.88 44.81 47.89
CA ARG A 536 8.08 45.12 49.32
C ARG A 536 7.82 46.59 49.63
N LYS A 537 8.20 47.51 48.74
CA LYS A 537 7.93 48.94 48.92
C LYS A 537 6.42 49.22 48.86
N ARG A 538 5.73 48.71 47.84
CA ARG A 538 4.26 48.79 47.75
C ARG A 538 3.57 48.19 48.98
N GLY A 539 4.02 47.01 49.44
CA GLY A 539 3.51 46.38 50.66
C GLY A 539 3.69 47.25 51.91
N ARG A 540 4.88 47.86 52.10
CA ARG A 540 5.14 48.76 53.23
C ARG A 540 4.29 50.04 53.20
N GLU A 541 4.13 50.65 52.03
CA GLU A 541 3.26 51.82 51.90
C GLU A 541 1.79 51.44 52.11
N LEU A 542 1.37 50.23 51.71
CA LEU A 542 0.01 49.74 51.95
C LEU A 542 -0.25 49.49 53.44
N GLU A 543 0.74 48.97 54.19
CA GLU A 543 0.58 48.84 55.64
C GLU A 543 0.41 50.19 56.34
N ARG A 544 1.00 51.28 55.81
CA ARG A 544 0.81 52.64 56.36
C ARG A 544 -0.59 53.20 56.13
N THR A 545 -1.36 52.65 55.19
CA THR A 545 -2.75 53.08 54.96
C THR A 545 -3.76 52.34 55.82
N LYS A 546 -3.31 51.36 56.61
CA LYS A 546 -4.14 50.53 57.47
C LYS A 546 -4.26 51.11 58.87
N VAL A 547 -5.49 51.18 59.36
CA VAL A 547 -5.79 51.41 60.77
C VAL A 547 -6.34 50.10 61.32
N ARG A 548 -5.56 49.43 62.18
CA ARG A 548 -6.01 48.22 62.86
C ARG A 548 -6.66 48.57 64.18
N VAL A 549 -7.77 47.90 64.45
CA VAL A 549 -8.56 48.11 65.66
C VAL A 549 -8.85 46.79 66.36
N LYS A 550 -9.02 46.85 67.68
CA LYS A 550 -9.51 45.74 68.48
C LYS A 550 -10.83 46.16 69.12
N HIS A 551 -11.83 45.28 69.04
CA HIS A 551 -13.14 45.48 69.65
C HIS A 551 -13.60 44.18 70.30
N GLY A 552 -13.79 44.22 71.62
CA GLY A 552 -13.97 43.00 72.42
C GLY A 552 -12.82 41.99 72.19
N ASN A 553 -13.15 40.82 71.65
CA ASN A 553 -12.20 39.75 71.32
C ASN A 553 -11.90 39.64 69.81
N ARG A 554 -12.32 40.60 68.99
CA ARG A 554 -12.13 40.60 67.54
C ARG A 554 -11.18 41.71 67.11
N TYR A 555 -10.55 41.51 65.95
CA TYR A 555 -9.64 42.47 65.35
C TYR A 555 -10.21 42.93 64.01
N GLY A 556 -10.37 44.25 63.85
CA GLY A 556 -10.80 44.89 62.60
C GLY A 556 -9.66 45.61 61.90
N GLU A 557 -9.82 45.85 60.60
CA GLU A 557 -8.85 46.61 59.80
C GLU A 557 -9.58 47.60 58.89
N VAL A 558 -9.16 48.87 58.91
CA VAL A 558 -9.66 49.92 58.02
C VAL A 558 -8.54 50.35 57.08
N LEU A 559 -8.70 50.06 55.79
CA LEU A 559 -7.79 50.50 54.72
C LEU A 559 -8.25 51.83 54.16
N LEU A 560 -7.41 52.86 54.28
CA LEU A 560 -7.68 54.19 53.75
C LEU A 560 -7.03 54.35 52.37
N LEU A 561 -7.83 54.20 51.31
CA LEU A 561 -7.38 54.19 49.92
C LEU A 561 -7.95 55.41 49.18
N ASP A 562 -7.13 56.43 48.96
CA ASP A 562 -7.52 57.71 48.36
C ASP A 562 -8.72 58.37 49.06
N ASN A 563 -9.90 58.34 48.43
CA ASN A 563 -11.15 58.88 48.93
C ASN A 563 -12.11 57.80 49.45
N THR A 564 -11.67 56.54 49.54
CA THR A 564 -12.49 55.40 49.92
C THR A 564 -11.83 54.64 51.07
N ALA A 565 -12.57 54.41 52.14
CA ALA A 565 -12.18 53.55 53.24
C ALA A 565 -12.83 52.18 53.06
N PHE A 566 -12.04 51.11 53.10
CA PHE A 566 -12.54 49.74 53.22
C PHE A 566 -12.40 49.27 54.66
N ILE A 567 -13.45 48.69 55.21
CA ILE A 567 -13.57 48.29 56.62
C ILE A 567 -13.75 46.78 56.64
N ILE A 568 -12.81 46.07 57.24
CA ILE A 568 -12.88 44.64 57.52
C ILE A 568 -13.25 44.51 59.00
N HIS A 569 -14.43 43.95 59.27
CA HIS A 569 -14.98 43.94 60.64
C HIS A 569 -14.28 42.94 61.57
N ASP A 570 -13.89 41.79 61.01
CA ASP A 570 -13.16 40.74 61.70
C ASP A 570 -12.14 40.11 60.73
N ILE A 571 -10.84 40.31 61.00
CA ILE A 571 -9.75 39.79 60.18
C ILE A 571 -9.51 38.30 60.39
N ASP A 572 -9.93 37.74 61.53
CA ASP A 572 -9.70 36.34 61.93
C ASP A 572 -10.86 35.42 61.52
N HIS A 573 -11.99 35.99 61.08
CA HIS A 573 -13.13 35.24 60.60
C HIS A 573 -12.88 34.67 59.19
N LYS A 574 -13.32 33.42 58.93
CA LYS A 574 -13.12 32.74 57.63
C LYS A 574 -13.77 33.46 56.46
N GLU A 575 -14.94 34.06 56.70
CA GLU A 575 -15.62 34.94 55.75
C GLU A 575 -15.44 36.38 56.23
N LYS A 576 -14.63 37.15 55.51
CA LYS A 576 -14.37 38.54 55.84
C LYS A 576 -15.60 39.38 55.51
N GLU A 577 -16.25 39.92 56.54
CA GLU A 577 -17.27 40.94 56.37
C GLU A 577 -16.57 42.27 56.01
N ILE A 578 -16.77 42.72 54.77
CA ILE A 578 -16.14 43.93 54.24
C ILE A 578 -17.21 44.98 53.97
N SER A 579 -16.97 46.20 54.41
CA SER A 579 -17.77 47.36 54.08
C SER A 579 -16.90 48.44 53.46
N LYS A 580 -17.51 49.41 52.77
CA LYS A 580 -16.81 50.56 52.22
C LYS A 580 -17.53 51.86 52.57
N ALA A 581 -16.79 52.95 52.66
CA ALA A 581 -17.33 54.28 52.87
C ALA A 581 -16.47 55.34 52.16
N ILE A 582 -17.11 56.41 51.68
CA ILE A 582 -16.38 57.56 51.13
C ILE A 582 -15.78 58.38 52.28
N ILE A 583 -14.49 58.71 52.18
CA ILE A 583 -13.79 59.60 53.11
C ILE A 583 -14.09 61.04 52.70
N LYS A 584 -14.75 61.80 53.58
CA LYS A 584 -15.10 63.20 53.34
C LYS A 584 -13.88 64.13 53.54
N PRO A 585 -13.90 65.38 53.04
CA PRO A 585 -12.79 66.33 53.20
C PRO A 585 -12.41 66.63 54.65
N ASP A 586 -13.36 66.52 55.60
CA ASP A 586 -13.13 66.66 57.05
C ASP A 586 -12.49 65.42 57.69
N GLY A 587 -12.36 64.31 56.94
CA GLY A 587 -11.80 63.03 57.36
C GLY A 587 -12.82 62.08 57.98
N SER A 588 -14.10 62.44 58.01
CA SER A 588 -15.17 61.54 58.45
C SER A 588 -15.53 60.51 57.37
N LEU A 589 -16.00 59.34 57.82
CA LEU A 589 -16.55 58.31 56.94
C LEU A 589 -18.02 58.64 56.62
N GLY A 590 -18.38 58.60 55.34
CA GLY A 590 -19.75 58.73 54.85
C GLY A 590 -20.61 57.50 55.18
N THR A 591 -21.69 57.32 54.42
CA THR A 591 -22.57 56.16 54.57
C THR A 591 -21.79 54.88 54.29
N ILE A 592 -21.91 53.91 55.20
CA ILE A 592 -21.25 52.61 55.08
C ILE A 592 -22.11 51.70 54.21
N GLU A 593 -21.49 51.15 53.16
CA GLU A 593 -22.12 50.21 52.22
C GLU A 593 -21.42 48.85 52.32
N SER A 594 -22.15 47.76 52.07
CA SER A 594 -21.56 46.43 51.96
C SER A 594 -20.59 46.36 50.78
N SER A 595 -19.45 45.70 50.94
CA SER A 595 -18.47 45.45 49.88
C SER A 595 -17.95 44.01 49.98
N ASN A 596 -17.00 43.64 49.14
CA ASN A 596 -16.43 42.31 49.08
C ASN A 596 -14.95 42.33 48.70
N LEU A 597 -14.30 41.18 48.79
CA LEU A 597 -12.87 41.05 48.52
C LEU A 597 -12.51 41.41 47.08
N GLU A 598 -13.36 41.08 46.11
CA GLU A 598 -13.13 41.35 44.69
C GLU A 598 -13.14 42.86 44.38
N GLU A 599 -14.03 43.62 45.02
CA GLU A 599 -14.06 45.09 44.92
C GLU A 599 -12.81 45.73 45.54
N LEU A 600 -12.37 45.23 46.70
CA LEU A 600 -11.15 45.69 47.36
C LEU A 600 -9.91 45.41 46.50
N GLU A 601 -9.79 44.20 45.94
CA GLU A 601 -8.68 43.84 45.04
C GLU A 601 -8.66 44.68 43.76
N LYS A 602 -9.83 44.91 43.14
CA LYS A 602 -9.94 45.81 41.98
C LYS A 602 -9.53 47.24 42.31
N HIS A 603 -9.80 47.71 43.53
CA HIS A 603 -9.41 49.05 43.96
C HIS A 603 -7.91 49.14 44.22
N LEU A 604 -7.32 48.13 44.88
CA LEU A 604 -5.87 48.04 45.11
C LEU A 604 -5.08 47.96 43.80
N ALA A 605 -5.60 47.25 42.79
CA ALA A 605 -4.95 47.13 41.49
C ALA A 605 -4.93 48.44 40.67
N LYS A 606 -5.87 49.36 40.92
CA LYS A 606 -5.97 50.65 40.20
C LYS A 606 -5.09 51.75 40.78
N ILE A 607 -4.63 51.62 42.03
CA ILE A 607 -3.85 52.65 42.71
C ILE A 607 -2.39 52.55 42.25
N GLU A 608 -1.96 53.50 41.41
CA GLU A 608 -0.59 53.54 40.88
C GLU A 608 0.45 53.96 41.94
N ILE A 609 0.06 54.89 42.84
CA ILE A 609 0.91 55.42 43.91
C ILE A 609 0.05 55.55 45.17
N LEU A 610 0.48 54.93 46.27
CA LEU A 610 -0.24 55.02 47.54
C LEU A 610 -0.07 56.42 48.15
N PRO A 611 -1.15 57.17 48.42
CA PRO A 611 -1.06 58.52 48.95
C PRO A 611 -0.58 58.54 50.40
N LYS A 612 -0.01 59.66 50.83
CA LYS A 612 0.20 59.91 52.26
C LYS A 612 -1.17 60.02 52.93
N VAL A 613 -1.51 59.04 53.76
CA VAL A 613 -2.76 59.01 54.50
C VAL A 613 -2.63 59.86 55.76
N PHE A 614 -3.54 60.82 55.92
CA PHE A 614 -3.66 61.63 57.13
C PHE A 614 -4.93 61.22 57.88
N ILE A 615 -4.76 60.81 59.13
CA ILE A 615 -5.86 60.48 60.04
C ILE A 615 -6.33 61.77 60.72
N LYS A 616 -7.58 62.16 60.51
CA LYS A 616 -8.21 63.34 61.15
C LYS A 616 -9.09 62.89 62.31
N GLU A 617 -9.30 63.79 63.27
CA GLU A 617 -10.11 63.56 64.48
C GLU A 617 -11.47 62.85 64.21
N PRO A 618 -12.27 63.22 63.19
CA PRO A 618 -13.59 62.62 63.00
C PRO A 618 -13.57 61.11 62.76
N ILE A 619 -12.48 60.57 62.21
CA ILE A 619 -12.40 59.13 61.93
C ILE A 619 -12.43 58.30 63.23
N PHE A 620 -11.91 58.83 64.33
CA PHE A 620 -11.93 58.15 65.63
C PHE A 620 -13.36 57.98 66.16
N GLU A 621 -14.21 58.98 65.96
CA GLU A 621 -15.64 58.88 66.29
C GLU A 621 -16.37 57.92 65.34
N ASN A 622 -16.01 57.88 64.05
CA ASN A 622 -16.53 56.87 63.14
C ASN A 622 -16.13 55.46 63.57
N LEU A 623 -14.89 55.22 64.00
CA LEU A 623 -14.44 53.93 64.50
C LEU A 623 -15.23 53.49 65.73
N LYS A 624 -15.54 54.39 66.67
CA LYS A 624 -16.42 54.10 67.82
C LYS A 624 -17.83 53.71 67.40
N ASN A 625 -18.37 54.36 66.38
CA ASN A 625 -19.71 54.04 65.87
C ASN A 625 -19.75 52.69 65.14
N ILE A 626 -18.66 52.31 64.47
CA ILE A 626 -18.56 51.07 63.69
C ILE A 626 -18.27 49.87 64.59
N PHE A 627 -17.25 49.99 65.45
CA PHE A 627 -16.69 48.89 66.22
C PHE A 627 -17.11 48.89 67.70
N GLY A 628 -17.85 49.91 68.14
CA GLY A 628 -18.30 50.07 69.52
C GLY A 628 -17.44 51.03 70.35
N LYS A 629 -17.95 51.43 71.52
CA LYS A 629 -17.33 52.47 72.37
C LYS A 629 -15.98 52.07 72.96
N ASP A 630 -15.71 50.78 73.08
CA ASP A 630 -14.49 50.22 73.67
C ASP A 630 -13.43 49.89 72.61
N VAL A 631 -13.50 50.51 71.42
CA VAL A 631 -12.55 50.27 70.33
C VAL A 631 -11.14 50.76 70.72
N GLU A 632 -10.17 49.87 70.60
CA GLU A 632 -8.75 50.16 70.80
C GLU A 632 -8.06 50.26 69.43
N ILE A 633 -7.20 51.25 69.23
CA ILE A 633 -6.41 51.39 67.99
C ILE A 633 -5.02 50.87 68.22
N LEU A 634 -4.60 49.93 67.36
CA LEU A 634 -3.27 49.35 67.43
C LEU A 634 -2.27 50.27 66.73
N ILE A 635 -1.32 50.82 67.48
CA ILE A 635 -0.21 51.61 66.96
C ILE A 635 1.06 50.74 66.99
N ASN A 636 1.53 50.38 65.79
CA ASN A 636 2.60 49.41 65.53
C ASN A 636 2.28 47.95 65.90
N TYR A 637 2.73 47.05 65.03
CA TYR A 637 2.82 45.61 65.25
C TYR A 637 4.27 45.24 65.52
#